data_AF-A0AA37I204-F1
#
_entry.id   AF-A0AA37I204-F1
#
_cell.length_a   1.000
_cell.length_b   1.000
_cell.length_c   1.000
_cell.angle_alpha   90.00
_cell.angle_beta   90.00
_cell.angle_gamma   90.00
#
_symmetry.space_group_name_H-M   'P 1'
#
loop_
_entity.id
_entity.type
_entity.pdbx_description
1 polymer ?
#
loop_
_entity_poly.entity_id
_entity_poly.type
_entity_poly.pdbx_seq_one_letter_code
_entity_poly.pdbx_strand_id
1 'polypeptide(L)'
;MTRRYAIILLTVLLSILTAGAVNVSPRIFRNYTAANGLADNGAQTILCTKTGRLVITTAGQINFYDGASFSYIDPLDENIYALSDYRGNYHLYFDKYHHIWLKNTGSVTCVELITERFVPSIEDVFAEFGVKERVMDLFVDRTGVVWLLTANGLYSVETKQYIKTRAGLNLQDLEVYKDKFLMLFYENGLMEMYDITKGKRVAENRPYNDDMARHYAASSLVMMDSTKVYQIRNGAKEAILMQYDVPRKEWTELLRTPYHLNSLVKHDSLLYVPCEYGYWTVHESSYETTHFEALSIVSGQPLETDINVIAFDRQGGMWAGTESRGILYSMPYKQPFHAYPWGTPIANQLGSMMSNVNQWPKFRDRTVNCVFKDSRGWTWVGTSQGLQVYRRESDLLPQVYTTKDGLYNNIVHSVVEDRDHHIWVATSYGISVVLFDEDGKVHFINSYNEYDHVPNEVFVNGKAMLLPDGQIAMQSLDHVVLFDPTKMSTLDNSYPFKIYPKLIKLMVNGIDVNPTTEIDGKRILDRALSRVWGLDLNYNQNSLTLVFSALNYFRPQQTFYRVRVLGLDEEWRILSPFSSDMVDKDGLLHLPLIALRPGHYTIQVQASLAPDVWDTKPYEWTIDVNEPWWRSVGMFGLLAFVLVVMAGINLFYYMKNANLRAMRNSEEIGLINRIYAFVDRCNTSAEVLEPVVEEYTSAQPDPQVELDEDFLKIYKKIAHVVEFERKKKKMTMRRLSNAAGMDAKTFYQVITTNIFKSPRPLIKQARLQQAERMLRNTKEPLEVIADKCGFISVNFLISQFFQVHHVTPDQYRRKR
;
A
#
# COMPACT_ATOMS: atom_id res chain seq x y z
N MET A 1 49.66 -39.23 52.76
CA MET A 1 48.74 -38.36 51.99
C MET A 1 49.12 -36.92 52.26
N THR A 2 49.56 -36.22 51.23
CA THR A 2 50.29 -34.95 51.32
C THR A 2 49.34 -33.76 51.44
N ARG A 3 49.82 -32.68 52.10
CA ARG A 3 49.16 -31.38 52.31
C ARG A 3 48.46 -30.81 51.06
N ARG A 4 48.90 -31.20 49.85
CA ARG A 4 48.25 -30.88 48.57
C ARG A 4 46.85 -31.49 48.40
N TYR A 5 46.63 -32.73 48.82
CA TYR A 5 45.31 -33.36 48.74
C TYR A 5 44.33 -32.72 49.72
N ALA A 6 44.79 -32.33 50.92
CA ALA A 6 43.97 -31.61 51.88
C ALA A 6 43.58 -30.22 51.37
N ILE A 7 44.49 -29.50 50.68
CA ILE A 7 44.18 -28.21 50.06
C ILE A 7 43.20 -28.39 48.90
N ILE A 8 43.38 -29.40 48.04
CA ILE A 8 42.46 -29.69 46.93
C ILE A 8 41.07 -30.06 47.47
N LEU A 9 41.01 -30.90 48.51
CA LEU A 9 39.74 -31.29 49.13
C LEU A 9 39.07 -30.08 49.81
N LEU A 10 39.84 -29.20 50.46
CA LEU A 10 39.33 -27.97 51.07
C LEU A 10 38.88 -26.96 50.02
N THR A 11 39.56 -26.84 48.87
CA THR A 11 39.10 -25.98 47.76
C THR A 11 37.88 -26.55 47.07
N VAL A 12 37.77 -27.87 46.94
CA VAL A 12 36.58 -28.55 46.40
C VAL A 12 35.40 -28.43 47.37
N LEU A 13 35.64 -28.62 48.68
CA LEU A 13 34.63 -28.38 49.72
C LEU A 13 34.24 -26.91 49.81
N LEU A 14 35.18 -25.95 49.71
CA LEU A 14 34.85 -24.53 49.64
C LEU A 14 34.05 -24.21 48.38
N SER A 15 34.39 -24.76 47.21
CA SER A 15 33.62 -24.55 45.98
C SER A 15 32.21 -25.16 46.04
N ILE A 16 32.05 -26.28 46.77
CA ILE A 16 30.74 -26.90 47.01
C ILE A 16 29.96 -26.13 48.08
N LEU A 17 30.64 -25.50 49.05
CA LEU A 17 30.02 -24.63 50.07
C LEU A 17 29.68 -23.22 49.56
N THR A 18 30.35 -22.73 48.50
CA THR A 18 30.05 -21.45 47.84
C THR A 18 29.14 -21.58 46.63
N ALA A 19 28.79 -22.80 46.20
CA ALA A 19 27.69 -23.02 45.28
C ALA A 19 26.36 -22.79 46.02
N GLY A 20 26.08 -21.53 46.36
CA GLY A 20 24.72 -21.11 46.67
C GLY A 20 23.84 -21.51 45.50
N ALA A 21 22.60 -21.95 45.79
CA ALA A 21 21.64 -22.22 44.73
C ALA A 21 21.48 -20.94 43.90
N VAL A 22 21.92 -20.96 42.64
CA VAL A 22 21.72 -19.88 41.67
C VAL A 22 20.24 -19.53 41.69
N ASN A 23 19.91 -18.27 42.00
CA ASN A 23 18.52 -17.88 42.07
C ASN A 23 17.99 -17.70 40.65
N VAL A 24 17.23 -18.68 40.18
CA VAL A 24 16.67 -18.68 38.82
C VAL A 24 15.36 -17.91 38.82
N SER A 25 15.17 -17.06 37.82
CA SER A 25 13.90 -16.36 37.62
C SER A 25 12.74 -17.37 37.55
N PRO A 26 11.61 -17.14 38.24
CA PRO A 26 10.44 -17.99 38.13
C PRO A 26 9.72 -17.81 36.77
N ARG A 27 10.18 -16.89 35.94
CA ARG A 27 9.68 -16.62 34.58
C ARG A 27 10.40 -17.52 33.58
N ILE A 28 9.63 -18.02 32.62
CA ILE A 28 10.16 -18.77 31.48
C ILE A 28 10.19 -17.85 30.25
N PHE A 29 11.30 -17.93 29.52
CA PHE A 29 11.59 -17.05 28.40
C PHE A 29 11.71 -17.81 27.08
N ARG A 30 11.19 -17.19 26.03
CA ARG A 30 11.43 -17.56 24.62
C ARG A 30 12.53 -16.68 24.06
N ASN A 31 13.35 -17.21 23.17
CA ASN A 31 14.43 -16.44 22.56
C ASN A 31 14.10 -16.05 21.11
N TYR A 32 14.36 -14.79 20.77
CA TYR A 32 14.31 -14.22 19.44
C TYR A 32 15.70 -13.71 19.06
N THR A 33 16.23 -14.21 17.95
CA THR A 33 17.59 -13.91 17.47
C THR A 33 17.55 -13.37 16.04
N ALA A 34 18.71 -13.11 15.45
CA ALA A 34 18.84 -12.78 14.04
C ALA A 34 18.23 -13.84 13.11
N ALA A 35 18.18 -15.11 13.51
CA ALA A 35 17.49 -16.16 12.76
C ALA A 35 15.97 -15.94 12.68
N ASN A 36 15.40 -15.13 13.58
CA ASN A 36 14.00 -14.74 13.58
C ASN A 36 13.75 -13.40 12.85
N GLY A 37 14.78 -12.77 12.29
CA GLY A 37 14.68 -11.50 11.54
C GLY A 37 15.18 -10.26 12.28
N LEU A 38 15.69 -10.40 13.51
CA LEU A 38 16.36 -9.30 14.22
C LEU A 38 17.66 -8.91 13.48
N ALA A 39 17.99 -7.63 13.40
CA ALA A 39 19.17 -7.17 12.67
C ALA A 39 20.48 -7.70 13.27
N ASP A 40 20.57 -7.75 14.60
CA ASP A 40 21.74 -8.24 15.34
C ASP A 40 21.31 -8.78 16.71
N ASN A 41 22.13 -9.65 17.32
CA ASN A 41 21.79 -10.30 18.59
C ASN A 41 22.09 -9.45 19.84
N GLY A 42 22.76 -8.29 19.71
CA GLY A 42 23.06 -7.41 20.83
C GLY A 42 22.00 -6.33 21.04
N ALA A 43 20.93 -6.67 21.77
CA ALA A 43 19.84 -5.74 22.07
C ALA A 43 20.27 -4.75 23.17
N GLN A 44 20.35 -3.47 22.80
CA GLN A 44 20.83 -2.39 23.67
C GLN A 44 19.70 -1.72 24.44
N THR A 45 18.58 -1.44 23.76
CA THR A 45 17.40 -0.82 24.36
C THR A 45 16.12 -1.30 23.70
N ILE A 46 15.04 -1.39 24.47
CA ILE A 46 13.73 -1.84 24.03
C ILE A 46 12.69 -0.86 24.57
N LEU A 47 11.75 -0.45 23.72
CA LEU A 47 10.64 0.40 24.13
C LEU A 47 9.34 -0.04 23.47
N CYS A 48 8.26 -0.11 24.27
CA CYS A 48 6.92 -0.39 23.77
C CYS A 48 6.19 0.92 23.48
N THR A 49 5.82 1.13 22.21
CA THR A 49 5.09 2.31 21.76
C THR A 49 3.71 2.42 22.41
N LYS A 50 3.09 3.61 22.34
CA LYS A 50 1.70 3.80 22.80
C LYS A 50 0.69 2.90 22.08
N THR A 51 1.02 2.48 20.86
CA THR A 51 0.19 1.59 20.04
C THR A 51 0.47 0.10 20.27
N GLY A 52 1.46 -0.26 21.10
CA GLY A 52 1.80 -1.64 21.43
C GLY A 52 3.00 -2.21 20.68
N ARG A 53 3.37 -1.67 19.51
CA ARG A 53 4.53 -2.07 18.70
C ARG A 53 5.82 -1.92 19.52
N LEU A 54 6.74 -2.86 19.39
CA LEU A 54 8.05 -2.77 20.04
C LEU A 54 9.07 -2.15 19.08
N VAL A 55 9.91 -1.29 19.64
CA VAL A 55 11.09 -0.73 18.98
C VAL A 55 12.30 -1.21 19.76
N ILE A 56 13.23 -1.85 19.08
CA ILE A 56 14.42 -2.44 19.66
C ILE A 56 15.62 -1.85 18.94
N THR A 57 16.57 -1.33 19.70
CA THR A 57 17.85 -0.96 19.13
C THR A 57 18.87 -2.04 19.37
N THR A 58 19.51 -2.49 18.29
CA THR A 58 20.68 -3.36 18.33
C THR A 58 21.95 -2.51 18.14
N ALA A 59 23.12 -3.10 17.88
CA ALA A 59 24.35 -2.35 17.67
C ALA A 59 24.30 -1.47 16.38
N GLY A 60 23.63 -0.32 16.45
CA GLY A 60 23.49 0.67 15.38
C GLY A 60 22.18 0.62 14.59
N GLN A 61 21.43 -0.49 14.60
CA GLN A 61 20.16 -0.59 13.87
C GLN A 61 18.92 -0.39 14.77
N ILE A 62 17.84 0.09 14.16
CA ILE A 62 16.52 0.16 14.81
C ILE A 62 15.64 -0.91 14.18
N ASN A 63 15.17 -1.82 15.03
CA ASN A 63 14.27 -2.91 14.70
C ASN A 63 12.87 -2.56 15.21
N PHE A 64 11.87 -2.94 14.43
CA PHE A 64 10.47 -2.86 14.79
C PHE A 64 9.90 -4.26 14.80
N TYR A 65 9.15 -4.58 15.86
CA TYR A 65 8.45 -5.85 15.97
C TYR A 65 6.94 -5.61 16.06
N ASP A 66 6.22 -6.15 15.09
CA ASP A 66 4.79 -5.95 14.87
C ASP A 66 3.94 -7.14 15.36
N GLY A 67 4.50 -8.00 16.22
CA GLY A 67 3.82 -9.19 16.74
C GLY A 67 3.96 -10.42 15.88
N ALA A 68 4.47 -10.30 14.66
CA ALA A 68 4.79 -11.46 13.82
C ALA A 68 6.22 -11.44 13.31
N SER A 69 6.67 -10.30 12.79
CA SER A 69 7.95 -10.21 12.10
C SER A 69 8.77 -9.03 12.59
N PHE A 70 10.09 -9.19 12.51
CA PHE A 70 11.04 -8.10 12.70
C PHE A 70 11.30 -7.43 11.35
N SER A 71 11.24 -6.11 11.35
CA SER A 71 11.72 -5.26 10.25
C SER A 71 12.71 -4.27 10.81
N TYR A 72 13.81 -4.01 10.13
CA TYR A 72 14.81 -3.06 10.61
C TYR A 72 15.16 -2.02 9.54
N ILE A 73 15.72 -0.91 10.01
CA ILE A 73 16.25 0.17 9.19
C ILE A 73 17.71 0.41 9.59
N ASP A 74 18.56 0.56 8.57
CA ASP A 74 19.98 0.83 8.73
C ASP A 74 20.25 2.33 8.59
N PRO A 75 20.99 2.96 9.52
CA PRO A 75 21.47 4.32 9.33
C PRO A 75 22.63 4.34 8.33
N LEU A 76 22.69 5.40 7.52
CA LEU A 76 23.87 5.77 6.74
C LEU A 76 24.77 6.70 7.57
N ASP A 77 26.04 6.82 7.19
CA ASP A 77 27.00 7.71 7.87
C ASP A 77 26.51 9.17 7.94
N GLU A 78 25.77 9.62 6.91
CA GLU A 78 25.16 10.95 6.86
C GLU A 78 24.03 11.16 7.87
N ASN A 79 23.40 10.09 8.37
CA ASN A 79 22.32 10.17 9.36
C ASN A 79 22.83 10.36 10.80
N ILE A 80 24.16 10.32 11.01
CA ILE A 80 24.79 10.35 12.32
C ILE A 80 25.25 11.76 12.66
N TYR A 81 24.68 12.33 13.73
CA TYR A 81 25.13 13.60 14.29
C TYR A 81 26.08 13.38 15.48
N ALA A 82 27.21 14.10 15.51
CA ALA A 82 28.22 13.96 16.56
C ALA A 82 27.93 14.84 17.79
N LEU A 83 27.74 14.21 18.95
CA LEU A 83 27.55 14.86 20.25
C LEU A 83 28.89 14.95 20.99
N SER A 84 29.39 16.16 21.23
CA SER A 84 30.73 16.37 21.82
C SER A 84 30.80 16.00 23.30
N ASP A 85 29.70 16.20 24.03
CA ASP A 85 29.68 16.16 25.49
C ASP A 85 29.07 14.85 26.02
N TYR A 86 28.48 14.05 25.13
CA TYR A 86 27.85 12.80 25.49
C TYR A 86 28.83 11.64 25.58
N ARG A 87 28.95 11.07 26.78
CA ARG A 87 29.84 9.93 27.11
C ARG A 87 29.09 8.70 27.65
N GLY A 88 27.76 8.71 27.61
CA GLY A 88 26.93 7.62 28.13
C GLY A 88 26.69 6.49 27.12
N ASN A 89 25.80 5.56 27.52
CA ASN A 89 25.42 4.37 26.74
C ASN A 89 24.24 4.66 25.79
N TYR A 90 23.54 3.62 25.33
CA TYR A 90 22.38 3.78 24.46
C TYR A 90 21.17 4.38 25.20
N HIS A 91 20.54 5.41 24.61
CA HIS A 91 19.20 5.85 24.98
C HIS A 91 18.30 5.92 23.74
N LEU A 92 17.05 5.49 23.93
CA LEU A 92 16.00 5.58 22.92
C LEU A 92 14.92 6.51 23.43
N TYR A 93 14.69 7.60 22.71
CA TYR A 93 13.68 8.58 23.06
C TYR A 93 12.56 8.67 22.02
N PHE A 94 11.34 8.86 22.50
CA PHE A 94 10.19 9.22 21.67
C PHE A 94 9.78 10.64 22.01
N ASP A 95 9.90 11.54 21.05
CA ASP A 95 9.44 12.91 21.25
C ASP A 95 7.96 13.08 20.88
N LYS A 96 7.41 14.24 21.24
CA LYS A 96 6.04 14.62 20.88
C LYS A 96 5.90 15.09 19.42
N TYR A 97 7.01 15.23 18.69
CA TYR A 97 7.11 15.75 17.33
C TYR A 97 7.20 14.65 16.26
N HIS A 98 6.97 13.40 16.66
CA HIS A 98 6.99 12.22 15.79
C HIS A 98 8.39 11.78 15.35
N HIS A 99 9.40 11.95 16.21
CA HIS A 99 10.72 11.36 16.02
C HIS A 99 11.06 10.30 17.05
N ILE A 100 11.89 9.35 16.61
CA ILE A 100 12.66 8.46 17.48
C ILE A 100 14.11 8.94 17.46
N TRP A 101 14.64 9.29 18.62
CA TRP A 101 16.05 9.64 18.78
C TRP A 101 16.80 8.45 19.37
N LEU A 102 17.81 7.98 18.65
CA LEU A 102 18.72 6.96 19.13
C LEU A 102 20.05 7.61 19.45
N LYS A 103 20.35 7.70 20.73
CA LYS A 103 21.56 8.33 21.26
C LYS A 103 22.53 7.24 21.72
N ASN A 104 23.79 7.34 21.34
CA ASN A 104 24.87 6.44 21.78
C ASN A 104 26.15 7.24 22.01
N THR A 105 27.20 6.65 22.60
CA THR A 105 28.43 7.36 22.98
C THR A 105 28.97 8.24 21.84
N GLY A 106 28.92 9.56 22.05
CA GLY A 106 29.39 10.55 21.09
C GLY A 106 28.50 10.83 19.87
N SER A 107 27.32 10.23 19.75
CA SER A 107 26.46 10.44 18.57
C SER A 107 24.96 10.29 18.84
N VAL A 108 24.16 10.79 17.89
CA VAL A 108 22.72 10.60 17.83
C VAL A 108 22.26 10.40 16.40
N THR A 109 21.32 9.48 16.19
CA THR A 109 20.56 9.32 14.96
C THR A 109 19.08 9.62 15.22
N CYS A 110 18.34 9.98 14.17
CA CYS A 110 16.94 10.36 14.28
C CYS A 110 16.12 9.67 13.19
N VAL A 111 15.00 9.06 13.56
CA VAL A 111 14.02 8.47 12.65
C VAL A 111 12.73 9.26 12.70
N GLU A 112 12.24 9.69 11.55
CA GLU A 112 10.93 10.29 11.42
C GLU A 112 9.85 9.20 11.36
N LEU A 113 8.91 9.20 12.31
CA LEU A 113 7.84 8.19 12.42
C LEU A 113 6.74 8.35 11.35
N ILE A 114 6.69 9.49 10.66
CA ILE A 114 5.71 9.72 9.60
C ILE A 114 6.09 8.92 8.35
N THR A 115 7.38 8.86 8.04
CA THR A 115 7.94 8.14 6.89
C THR A 115 8.59 6.81 7.28
N GLU A 116 8.82 6.57 8.58
CA GLU A 116 9.60 5.44 9.14
C GLU A 116 11.00 5.34 8.52
N ARG A 117 11.70 6.48 8.40
CA ARG A 117 13.04 6.60 7.80
C ARG A 117 13.96 7.47 8.65
N PHE A 118 15.27 7.23 8.52
CA PHE A 118 16.26 8.13 9.09
C PHE A 118 16.18 9.51 8.46
N VAL A 119 16.30 10.53 9.30
CA VAL A 119 16.35 11.92 8.86
C VAL A 119 17.69 12.17 8.15
N PRO A 120 17.70 12.74 6.93
CA PRO A 120 18.93 12.99 6.18
C PRO A 120 19.89 13.97 6.85
N SER A 121 19.38 15.02 7.50
CA SER A 121 20.18 15.99 8.27
C SER A 121 19.49 16.34 9.58
N ILE A 122 20.15 15.99 10.68
CA ILE A 122 19.67 16.31 12.03
C ILE A 122 19.82 17.80 12.33
N GLU A 123 20.80 18.47 11.72
CA GLU A 123 20.98 19.92 11.79
C GLU A 123 19.75 20.68 11.30
N ASP A 124 19.11 20.21 10.22
CA ASP A 124 17.88 20.80 9.71
C ASP A 124 16.74 20.67 10.74
N VAL A 125 16.62 19.51 11.39
CA VAL A 125 15.63 19.30 12.47
C VAL A 125 15.91 20.23 13.65
N PHE A 126 17.17 20.41 14.05
CA PHE A 126 17.53 21.36 15.09
C PHE A 126 17.21 22.81 14.68
N ALA A 127 17.44 23.17 13.43
CA ALA A 127 17.11 24.48 12.88
C ALA A 127 15.59 24.73 12.88
N GLU A 128 14.78 23.73 12.53
CA GLU A 128 13.32 23.77 12.64
C GLU A 128 12.86 23.91 14.10
N PHE A 129 13.57 23.26 15.02
CA PHE A 129 13.36 23.45 16.45
C PHE A 129 13.81 24.83 16.96
N GLY A 130 14.54 25.60 16.18
CA GLY A 130 14.94 26.98 16.47
C GLY A 130 16.38 27.14 16.95
N VAL A 131 17.21 26.09 16.85
CA VAL A 131 18.63 26.10 17.23
C VAL A 131 19.49 26.01 15.98
N LYS A 132 20.34 27.02 15.75
CA LYS A 132 21.27 27.05 14.61
C LYS A 132 22.72 26.82 15.01
N GLU A 133 23.03 27.00 16.28
CA GLU A 133 24.34 26.65 16.82
C GLU A 133 24.53 25.14 16.98
N ARG A 134 25.77 24.73 17.23
CA ARG A 134 26.11 23.33 17.47
C ARG A 134 25.45 22.81 18.75
N VAL A 135 24.76 21.68 18.62
CA VAL A 135 24.21 20.92 19.74
C VAL A 135 25.31 20.01 20.28
N MET A 136 25.53 20.06 21.58
CA MET A 136 26.56 19.27 22.29
C MET A 136 25.97 18.01 22.91
N ASP A 137 24.72 18.09 23.35
CA ASP A 137 23.95 16.96 23.87
C ASP A 137 22.43 17.12 23.65
N LEU A 138 21.68 16.01 23.68
CA LEU A 138 20.23 15.95 23.51
C LEU A 138 19.58 15.09 24.60
N PHE A 139 18.44 15.57 25.09
CA PHE A 139 17.60 14.85 26.06
C PHE A 139 16.14 14.96 25.64
N VAL A 140 15.34 13.97 26.04
CA VAL A 140 13.88 14.02 25.91
C VAL A 140 13.29 13.68 27.26
N ASP A 141 12.46 14.57 27.79
CA ASP A 141 11.81 14.31 29.09
C ASP A 141 10.63 13.34 28.95
N ARG A 142 10.08 12.89 30.08
CA ARG A 142 8.91 12.00 30.12
C ARG A 142 7.66 12.50 29.39
N THR A 143 7.55 13.81 29.12
CA THR A 143 6.42 14.42 28.41
C THR A 143 6.65 14.42 26.88
N GLY A 144 7.85 14.04 26.43
CA GLY A 144 8.26 14.02 25.04
C GLY A 144 8.80 15.37 24.54
N VAL A 145 9.11 16.32 25.43
CA VAL A 145 9.78 17.57 25.01
C VAL A 145 11.25 17.28 24.77
N VAL A 146 11.75 17.76 23.64
CA VAL A 146 13.18 17.73 23.31
C VAL A 146 13.88 18.91 23.98
N TRP A 147 15.02 18.62 24.60
CA TRP A 147 15.92 19.57 25.22
C TRP A 147 17.30 19.46 24.58
N LEU A 148 17.83 20.58 24.07
CA LEU A 148 19.09 20.62 23.34
C LEU A 148 20.13 21.40 24.15
N LEU A 149 21.22 20.75 24.51
CA LEU A 149 22.34 21.41 25.19
C LEU A 149 23.24 22.08 24.15
N THR A 150 23.42 23.39 24.27
CA THR A 150 24.32 24.18 23.43
C THR A 150 25.31 24.97 24.29
N ALA A 151 26.26 25.66 23.66
CA ALA A 151 27.16 26.57 24.35
C ALA A 151 26.44 27.70 25.13
N ASN A 152 25.19 28.03 24.76
CA ASN A 152 24.37 29.06 25.41
C ASN A 152 23.58 28.53 26.63
N GLY A 153 23.54 27.22 26.82
CA GLY A 153 22.79 26.54 27.88
C GLY A 153 21.85 25.47 27.35
N LEU A 154 20.92 25.03 28.18
CA LEU A 154 19.94 24.02 27.83
C LEU A 154 18.70 24.67 27.21
N TYR A 155 18.45 24.41 25.94
CA TYR A 155 17.33 24.94 25.17
C TYR A 155 16.10 24.03 25.26
N SER A 156 14.93 24.60 25.55
CA SER A 156 13.65 23.90 25.45
C SER A 156 13.03 24.10 24.07
N VAL A 157 12.76 23.00 23.35
CA VAL A 157 12.08 23.09 22.03
C VAL A 157 10.64 23.55 22.16
N GLU A 158 9.97 23.32 23.30
CA GLU A 158 8.58 23.73 23.53
C GLU A 158 8.46 25.22 23.89
N THR A 159 9.23 25.69 24.89
CA THR A 159 9.12 27.09 25.33
C THR A 159 9.98 28.05 24.50
N LYS A 160 10.89 27.51 23.68
CA LYS A 160 11.88 28.27 22.89
C LYS A 160 12.82 29.13 23.76
N GLN A 161 13.06 28.70 25.00
CA GLN A 161 13.88 29.42 25.98
C GLN A 161 15.09 28.61 26.42
N TYR A 162 16.13 29.34 26.85
CA TYR A 162 17.34 28.78 27.43
C TYR A 162 17.28 28.77 28.96
N ILE A 163 17.70 27.65 29.54
CA ILE A 163 17.99 27.50 30.96
C ILE A 163 19.51 27.41 31.11
N LYS A 164 20.09 28.29 31.92
CA LYS A 164 21.53 28.25 32.19
C LYS A 164 21.86 27.04 33.05
N THR A 165 22.74 26.19 32.54
CA THR A 165 23.30 25.06 33.27
C THR A 165 24.45 25.50 34.17
N ARG A 166 24.85 24.63 35.11
CA ARG A 166 25.99 24.90 36.00
C ARG A 166 27.30 24.90 35.21
N ALA A 167 27.99 26.04 35.20
CA ALA A 167 29.28 26.17 34.51
C ALA A 167 30.32 25.18 35.07
N GLY A 168 31.04 24.52 34.17
CA GLY A 168 32.12 23.58 34.50
C GLY A 168 31.67 22.21 35.01
N LEU A 169 30.36 21.91 35.01
CA LEU A 169 29.85 20.58 35.29
C LEU A 169 29.13 20.02 34.07
N ASN A 170 29.41 18.77 33.74
CA ASN A 170 28.67 18.07 32.69
C ASN A 170 27.26 17.70 33.15
N LEU A 171 26.26 18.01 32.33
CA LEU A 171 24.88 17.57 32.51
C LEU A 171 24.76 16.15 31.98
N GLN A 172 24.30 15.20 32.81
CA GLN A 172 24.22 13.80 32.41
C GLN A 172 22.80 13.32 32.14
N ASP A 173 21.82 13.90 32.82
CA ASP A 173 20.42 13.54 32.61
C ASP A 173 19.47 14.66 33.06
N LEU A 174 18.20 14.57 32.68
CA LEU A 174 17.15 15.47 33.12
C LEU A 174 15.79 14.78 33.22
N GLU A 175 14.90 15.34 34.05
CA GLU A 175 13.50 14.90 34.12
C GLU A 175 12.57 16.05 34.50
N VAL A 176 11.26 15.86 34.30
CA VAL A 176 10.25 16.88 34.62
C VAL A 176 9.26 16.39 35.67
N TYR A 177 9.07 17.21 36.71
CA TYR A 177 8.09 17.00 37.76
C TYR A 177 6.87 17.93 37.61
N LYS A 178 5.67 17.32 37.60
CA LYS A 178 4.37 18.01 37.47
C LYS A 178 4.29 18.97 36.27
N ASP A 179 4.98 18.63 35.18
CA ASP A 179 5.05 19.41 33.93
C ASP A 179 5.47 20.89 34.15
N LYS A 180 6.14 21.17 35.27
CA LYS A 180 6.44 22.53 35.72
C LYS A 180 7.86 22.69 36.22
N PHE A 181 8.40 21.64 36.85
CA PHE A 181 9.71 21.70 37.46
C PHE A 181 10.69 20.81 36.71
N LEU A 182 11.68 21.41 36.05
CA LEU A 182 12.75 20.69 35.38
C LEU A 182 13.84 20.35 36.40
N MET A 183 14.23 19.08 36.47
CA MET A 183 15.30 18.56 37.30
C MET A 183 16.50 18.24 36.41
N LEU A 184 17.67 18.74 36.77
CA LEU A 184 18.93 18.58 36.05
C LEU A 184 19.90 17.77 36.92
N PHE A 185 20.49 16.71 36.37
CA PHE A 185 21.40 15.81 37.08
C PHE A 185 22.81 15.91 36.50
N TYR A 186 23.76 16.35 37.32
CA TYR A 186 25.14 16.60 36.91
C TYR A 186 26.07 15.42 37.26
N GLU A 187 27.23 15.40 36.62
CA GLU A 187 28.27 14.35 36.78
C GLU A 187 28.79 14.19 38.22
N ASN A 188 28.77 15.25 39.02
CA ASN A 188 29.19 15.22 40.42
C ASN A 188 28.05 14.87 41.39
N GLY A 189 26.94 14.32 40.89
CA GLY A 189 25.77 13.98 41.70
C GLY A 189 24.91 15.18 42.14
N LEU A 190 25.24 16.42 41.74
CA LEU A 190 24.35 17.55 41.99
C LEU A 190 23.04 17.38 41.20
N MET A 191 21.92 17.53 41.90
CA MET A 191 20.61 17.69 41.29
C MET A 191 20.12 19.13 41.53
N GLU A 192 19.74 19.83 40.46
CA GLU A 192 19.12 21.15 40.54
C GLU A 192 17.70 21.09 39.97
N MET A 193 16.77 21.81 40.59
CA MET A 193 15.39 21.91 40.12
C MET A 193 15.07 23.36 39.73
N TYR A 194 14.45 23.55 38.58
CA TYR A 194 14.10 24.84 37.98
C TYR A 194 12.59 24.94 37.75
N ASP A 195 11.99 26.10 38.01
CA ASP A 195 10.65 26.41 37.53
C ASP A 195 10.75 26.77 36.04
N ILE A 196 10.17 25.94 35.17
CA ILE A 196 10.27 26.07 33.71
C ILE A 196 9.71 27.43 33.24
N THR A 197 8.60 27.88 33.85
CA THR A 197 7.94 29.13 33.45
C THR A 197 8.72 30.38 33.83
N LYS A 198 9.45 30.31 34.95
CA LYS A 198 10.24 31.44 35.46
C LYS A 198 11.70 31.40 35.01
N GLY A 199 12.17 30.26 34.51
CA GLY A 199 13.59 30.01 34.23
C GLY A 199 14.49 30.15 35.46
N LYS A 200 13.94 29.96 36.68
CA LYS A 200 14.67 30.16 37.94
C LYS A 200 14.82 28.86 38.71
N ARG A 201 16.01 28.65 39.26
CA ARG A 201 16.31 27.55 40.17
C ARG A 201 15.49 27.69 41.46
N VAL A 202 14.85 26.61 41.88
CA VAL A 202 13.98 26.53 43.06
C VAL A 202 14.51 25.61 44.15
N ALA A 203 15.35 24.62 43.79
CA ALA A 203 15.98 23.74 44.76
C ALA A 203 17.31 23.19 44.22
N GLU A 204 18.16 22.75 45.14
CA GLU A 204 19.35 21.94 44.84
C GLU A 204 19.47 20.85 45.90
N ASN A 205 19.97 19.68 45.52
CA ASN A 205 20.18 18.54 46.41
C ASN A 205 21.36 17.70 45.95
N ARG A 206 21.95 16.93 46.87
CA ARG A 206 23.01 15.96 46.58
C ARG A 206 22.76 14.67 47.39
N PRO A 207 22.80 13.50 46.74
CA PRO A 207 22.63 12.22 47.44
C PRO A 207 23.81 11.86 48.36
N TYR A 208 25.02 12.37 48.07
CA TYR A 208 26.24 11.97 48.77
C TYR A 208 27.33 13.06 48.71
N ASN A 209 28.45 12.82 49.39
CA ASN A 209 29.61 13.71 49.47
C ASN A 209 30.45 13.73 48.16
N ASP A 210 31.40 14.67 48.07
CA ASP A 210 32.22 14.88 46.87
C ASP A 210 33.16 13.70 46.52
N ASP A 211 33.47 12.84 47.49
CA ASP A 211 34.28 11.64 47.23
C ASP A 211 33.43 10.57 46.53
N MET A 212 32.25 10.24 47.05
CA MET A 212 31.32 9.32 46.36
C MET A 212 30.89 9.87 45.00
N ALA A 213 30.71 11.19 44.88
CA ALA A 213 30.42 11.83 43.62
C ALA A 213 31.45 11.53 42.52
N ARG A 214 32.74 11.59 42.87
CA ARG A 214 33.82 11.24 41.94
C ARG A 214 33.83 9.75 41.59
N HIS A 215 33.41 8.88 42.50
CA HIS A 215 33.32 7.44 42.24
C HIS A 215 32.20 7.09 41.26
N TYR A 216 31.05 7.78 41.31
CA TYR A 216 29.86 7.50 40.48
C TYR A 216 29.61 8.55 39.38
N ALA A 217 30.69 9.10 38.82
CA ALA A 217 30.62 10.14 37.79
C ALA A 217 30.51 9.59 36.36
N ALA A 218 30.69 8.28 36.13
CA ALA A 218 30.83 7.74 34.77
C ALA A 218 29.54 7.82 33.95
N SER A 219 28.40 7.43 34.53
CA SER A 219 27.10 7.57 33.89
C SER A 219 25.97 7.80 34.90
N SER A 220 24.86 8.33 34.40
CA SER A 220 23.62 8.55 35.13
C SER A 220 22.45 8.13 34.25
N LEU A 221 21.53 7.34 34.80
CA LEU A 221 20.24 7.03 34.18
C LEU A 221 19.14 7.34 35.18
N VAL A 222 18.22 8.20 34.78
CA VAL A 222 17.13 8.68 35.62
C VAL A 222 15.79 8.17 35.11
N MET A 223 14.91 7.81 36.04
CA MET A 223 13.51 7.54 35.77
C MET A 223 12.64 8.22 36.81
N MET A 224 11.64 8.97 36.37
CA MET A 224 10.63 9.50 37.26
C MET A 224 9.37 8.62 37.31
N ASP A 225 8.93 8.30 38.52
CA ASP A 225 7.63 7.68 38.76
C ASP A 225 6.84 8.48 39.81
N SER A 226 5.71 9.05 39.39
CA SER A 226 4.85 9.92 40.21
C SER A 226 5.62 11.03 40.96
N THR A 227 5.92 10.82 42.25
CA THR A 227 6.64 11.75 43.14
C THR A 227 8.07 11.34 43.45
N LYS A 228 8.51 10.18 42.96
CA LYS A 228 9.84 9.62 43.20
C LYS A 228 10.67 9.68 41.93
N VAL A 229 11.95 9.93 42.10
CA VAL A 229 12.95 9.81 41.05
C VAL A 229 13.90 8.68 41.43
N TYR A 230 14.12 7.74 40.52
CA TYR A 230 15.12 6.70 40.67
C TYR A 230 16.31 7.03 39.78
N GLN A 231 17.51 6.89 40.30
CA GLN A 231 18.73 7.20 39.58
C GLN A 231 19.76 6.08 39.76
N ILE A 232 20.15 5.47 38.64
CA ILE A 232 21.31 4.60 38.57
C ILE A 232 22.53 5.47 38.33
N ARG A 233 23.61 5.22 39.07
CA ARG A 233 24.92 5.80 38.77
C ARG A 233 25.99 4.73 38.80
N ASN A 234 26.75 4.67 37.72
CA ASN A 234 27.85 3.73 37.56
C ASN A 234 29.18 4.45 37.82
N GLY A 235 30.08 3.75 38.50
CA GLY A 235 31.47 4.13 38.69
C GLY A 235 32.40 3.33 37.80
N ALA A 236 33.64 3.10 38.21
CA ALA A 236 34.59 2.32 37.41
C ALA A 236 34.26 0.81 37.38
N LYS A 237 33.80 0.25 38.50
CA LYS A 237 33.49 -1.18 38.66
C LYS A 237 32.33 -1.44 39.63
N GLU A 238 31.55 -0.42 39.95
CA GLU A 238 30.46 -0.51 40.92
C GLU A 238 29.33 0.40 40.51
N ALA A 239 28.16 0.19 41.10
CA ALA A 239 26.98 0.98 40.83
C ALA A 239 26.14 1.18 42.08
N ILE A 240 25.38 2.26 42.07
CA ILE A 240 24.38 2.57 43.08
C ILE A 240 23.05 2.91 42.40
N LEU A 241 21.96 2.44 43.00
CA LEU A 241 20.59 2.86 42.70
C LEU A 241 20.07 3.68 43.87
N MET A 242 19.74 4.93 43.59
CA MET A 242 19.22 5.89 44.57
C MET A 242 17.77 6.25 44.24
N GLN A 243 16.97 6.50 45.27
CA GLN A 243 15.64 7.08 45.17
C GLN A 243 15.64 8.48 45.78
N TYR A 244 15.07 9.46 45.08
CA TYR A 244 14.76 10.77 45.61
C TYR A 244 13.25 10.96 45.75
N ASP A 245 12.77 11.24 46.96
CA ASP A 245 11.39 11.64 47.20
C ASP A 245 11.27 13.16 47.00
N VAL A 246 10.59 13.60 45.94
CA VAL A 246 10.53 15.01 45.57
C VAL A 246 9.81 15.88 46.63
N PRO A 247 8.64 15.47 47.17
CA PRO A 247 8.02 16.18 48.30
C PRO A 247 8.88 16.26 49.56
N ARG A 248 9.53 15.16 49.98
CA ARG A 248 10.33 15.11 51.22
C ARG A 248 11.72 15.70 51.07
N LYS A 249 12.23 15.78 49.83
CA LYS A 249 13.58 16.21 49.48
C LYS A 249 14.67 15.30 50.07
N GLU A 250 14.38 14.02 50.18
CA GLU A 250 15.26 13.03 50.79
C GLU A 250 15.73 12.02 49.75
N TRP A 251 17.02 11.67 49.84
CA TRP A 251 17.62 10.58 49.08
C TRP A 251 17.68 9.31 49.92
N THR A 252 17.46 8.16 49.28
CA THR A 252 17.56 6.83 49.90
C THR A 252 18.32 5.91 48.96
N GLU A 253 19.32 5.21 49.46
CA GLU A 253 20.01 4.16 48.71
C GLU A 253 19.16 2.90 48.71
N LEU A 254 18.89 2.36 47.52
CA LEU A 254 18.08 1.15 47.34
C LEU A 254 18.92 -0.09 47.09
N LEU A 255 20.00 0.05 46.32
CA LEU A 255 20.85 -1.06 45.90
C LEU A 255 22.26 -0.54 45.61
N ARG A 256 23.26 -1.35 45.96
CA ARG A 256 24.68 -1.13 45.62
C ARG A 256 25.29 -2.44 45.16
N THR A 257 25.96 -2.42 44.02
CA THR A 257 26.52 -3.61 43.38
C THR A 257 27.99 -3.43 43.01
N PRO A 258 28.82 -4.49 43.06
CA PRO A 258 30.22 -4.47 42.63
C PRO A 258 30.38 -4.65 41.11
N TYR A 259 29.39 -4.19 40.35
CA TYR A 259 29.30 -4.23 38.89
C TYR A 259 28.27 -3.18 38.44
N HIS A 260 28.25 -2.87 37.14
CA HIS A 260 27.35 -1.88 36.57
C HIS A 260 25.90 -2.34 36.51
N LEU A 261 24.99 -1.37 36.61
CA LEU A 261 23.57 -1.55 36.34
C LEU A 261 23.24 -0.91 34.99
N ASN A 262 22.50 -1.63 34.15
CA ASN A 262 22.38 -1.31 32.73
C ASN A 262 21.16 -0.44 32.42
N SER A 263 19.99 -0.78 32.96
CA SER A 263 18.77 -0.02 32.77
C SER A 263 17.86 -0.04 34.00
N LEU A 264 16.74 0.66 33.93
CA LEU A 264 15.73 0.66 34.98
C LEU A 264 14.35 0.69 34.31
N VAL A 265 13.44 -0.18 34.75
CA VAL A 265 12.02 -0.11 34.39
C VAL A 265 11.15 -0.42 35.61
N LYS A 266 10.06 0.31 35.79
CA LYS A 266 9.04 -0.02 36.80
C LYS A 266 7.90 -0.80 36.16
N HIS A 267 7.47 -1.88 36.82
CA HIS A 267 6.24 -2.58 36.49
C HIS A 267 5.55 -3.00 37.79
N ASP A 268 4.27 -2.67 37.91
CA ASP A 268 3.49 -2.80 39.15
C ASP A 268 4.17 -2.13 40.36
N SER A 269 4.49 -2.88 41.41
CA SER A 269 5.17 -2.40 42.62
C SER A 269 6.68 -2.71 42.64
N LEU A 270 7.23 -3.20 41.53
CA LEU A 270 8.61 -3.64 41.41
C LEU A 270 9.40 -2.77 40.43
N LEU A 271 10.62 -2.45 40.82
CA LEU A 271 11.66 -1.94 39.93
C LEU A 271 12.47 -3.11 39.41
N TYR A 272 12.63 -3.20 38.10
CA TYR A 272 13.48 -4.18 37.42
C TYR A 272 14.77 -3.48 36.99
N VAL A 273 15.91 -4.03 37.42
CA VAL A 273 17.24 -3.45 37.21
C VAL A 273 18.13 -4.50 36.54
N PRO A 274 18.29 -4.47 35.21
CA PRO A 274 19.15 -5.40 34.50
C PRO A 274 20.63 -5.14 34.77
N CYS A 275 21.44 -6.19 34.71
CA CYS A 275 22.88 -6.14 34.91
C CYS A 275 23.59 -7.28 34.16
N GLU A 276 24.93 -7.28 34.21
CA GLU A 276 25.79 -8.32 33.62
C GLU A 276 25.46 -9.74 34.13
N TYR A 277 24.94 -9.85 35.36
CA TYR A 277 24.62 -11.12 36.02
C TYR A 277 23.11 -11.29 36.22
N GLY A 278 22.31 -11.07 35.18
CA GLY A 278 20.86 -11.22 35.21
C GLY A 278 20.14 -9.92 35.54
N TYR A 279 19.23 -9.94 36.52
CA TYR A 279 18.51 -8.73 36.93
C TYR A 279 18.10 -8.72 38.39
N TRP A 280 18.03 -7.54 38.97
CA TRP A 280 17.48 -7.30 40.29
C TRP A 280 16.02 -6.88 40.20
N THR A 281 15.26 -7.26 41.23
CA THR A 281 13.95 -6.68 41.53
C THR A 281 14.03 -5.97 42.86
N VAL A 282 13.45 -4.76 42.94
CA VAL A 282 13.37 -3.98 44.18
C VAL A 282 11.92 -3.60 44.42
N HIS A 283 11.37 -4.00 45.56
CA HIS A 283 10.00 -3.65 45.93
C HIS A 283 9.91 -2.20 46.43
N GLU A 284 9.02 -1.43 45.82
CA GLU A 284 8.97 0.03 45.98
C GLU A 284 8.74 0.49 47.42
N SER A 285 7.95 -0.24 48.21
CA SER A 285 7.56 0.18 49.56
C SER A 285 8.32 -0.52 50.68
N SER A 286 8.75 -1.76 50.47
CA SER A 286 9.48 -2.54 51.48
C SER A 286 10.99 -2.46 51.31
N TYR A 287 11.46 -1.99 50.15
CA TYR A 287 12.88 -1.99 49.75
C TYR A 287 13.52 -3.38 49.74
N GLU A 288 12.70 -4.43 49.70
CA GLU A 288 13.18 -5.80 49.57
C GLU A 288 13.74 -6.00 48.17
N THR A 289 14.97 -6.54 48.12
CA THR A 289 15.69 -6.79 46.88
C THR A 289 15.80 -8.28 46.62
N THR A 290 15.55 -8.72 45.39
CA THR A 290 15.80 -10.10 44.97
C THR A 290 16.61 -10.09 43.68
N HIS A 291 17.73 -10.80 43.67
CA HIS A 291 18.59 -10.98 42.51
C HIS A 291 18.26 -12.28 41.80
N PHE A 292 18.04 -12.23 40.49
CA PHE A 292 17.92 -13.41 39.64
C PHE A 292 19.16 -13.49 38.75
N GLU A 293 19.99 -14.49 38.99
CA GLU A 293 21.29 -14.70 38.33
C GLU A 293 21.16 -15.47 37.01
N ALA A 294 20.11 -16.27 36.88
CA ALA A 294 19.84 -17.05 35.68
C ALA A 294 18.36 -17.03 35.30
N LEU A 295 18.09 -17.26 34.01
CA LEU A 295 16.75 -17.32 33.44
C LEU A 295 16.42 -18.75 32.99
N SER A 296 15.17 -19.17 33.18
CA SER A 296 14.68 -20.41 32.57
C SER A 296 14.27 -20.16 31.12
N ILE A 297 14.90 -20.82 30.16
CA ILE A 297 14.44 -20.82 28.76
C ILE A 297 13.51 -22.02 28.54
N VAL A 298 12.61 -21.93 27.56
CA VAL A 298 11.78 -23.06 27.08
C VAL A 298 12.60 -24.34 26.79
N SER A 299 13.86 -24.23 26.39
CA SER A 299 14.74 -25.41 26.18
C SER A 299 15.14 -26.14 27.47
N GLY A 300 14.81 -25.59 28.64
CA GLY A 300 15.04 -26.20 29.95
C GLY A 300 16.43 -25.95 30.56
N GLN A 301 17.39 -25.40 29.82
CA GLN A 301 18.69 -25.03 30.40
C GLN A 301 18.64 -23.62 31.02
N PRO A 302 19.07 -23.46 32.28
CA PRO A 302 19.20 -22.14 32.88
C PRO A 302 20.26 -21.36 32.12
N LEU A 303 19.91 -20.13 31.76
CA LEU A 303 20.78 -19.22 31.05
C LEU A 303 21.34 -18.24 32.06
N GLU A 304 22.63 -18.35 32.35
CA GLU A 304 23.38 -17.25 32.99
C GLU A 304 23.49 -16.14 31.95
N THR A 305 22.87 -14.98 32.24
CA THR A 305 22.63 -13.94 31.24
C THR A 305 23.21 -12.58 31.58
N ASP A 306 23.67 -11.94 30.52
CA ASP A 306 24.05 -10.55 30.29
C ASP A 306 22.82 -9.70 29.90
N ILE A 307 21.90 -9.42 30.84
CA ILE A 307 20.69 -8.63 30.51
C ILE A 307 21.04 -7.13 30.47
N ASN A 308 20.88 -6.53 29.29
CA ASN A 308 21.12 -5.12 29.08
C ASN A 308 19.89 -4.26 29.38
N VAL A 309 18.72 -4.72 28.97
CA VAL A 309 17.49 -3.93 29.06
C VAL A 309 16.30 -4.82 29.34
N ILE A 310 15.38 -4.33 30.16
CA ILE A 310 14.05 -4.93 30.32
C ILE A 310 13.00 -3.88 29.94
N ALA A 311 11.99 -4.30 29.20
CA ALA A 311 10.80 -3.53 28.87
C ALA A 311 9.56 -4.41 29.02
N PHE A 312 8.40 -3.79 29.24
CA PHE A 312 7.12 -4.48 29.30
C PHE A 312 6.24 -4.05 28.12
N ASP A 313 5.58 -5.02 27.50
CA ASP A 313 4.55 -4.74 26.49
C ASP A 313 3.22 -4.31 27.14
N ARG A 314 2.26 -3.91 26.30
CA ARG A 314 0.93 -3.47 26.75
C ARG A 314 0.08 -4.58 27.40
N GLN A 315 0.47 -5.83 27.24
CA GLN A 315 -0.18 -7.01 27.79
C GLN A 315 0.47 -7.47 29.10
N GLY A 316 1.56 -6.82 29.52
CA GLY A 316 2.34 -7.16 30.72
C GLY A 316 3.44 -8.20 30.47
N GLY A 317 3.66 -8.61 29.21
CA GLY A 317 4.76 -9.49 28.85
C GLY A 317 6.10 -8.78 28.99
N MET A 318 7.10 -9.49 29.52
CA MET A 318 8.43 -8.97 29.79
C MET A 318 9.37 -9.29 28.65
N TRP A 319 9.99 -8.26 28.08
CA TRP A 319 10.99 -8.32 27.02
C TRP A 319 12.34 -7.95 27.60
N ALA A 320 13.29 -8.88 27.56
CA ALA A 320 14.64 -8.71 28.07
C ALA A 320 15.66 -8.79 26.93
N GLY A 321 16.33 -7.68 26.63
CA GLY A 321 17.43 -7.63 25.67
C GLY A 321 18.74 -8.10 26.29
N THR A 322 19.51 -8.89 25.54
CA THR A 322 20.80 -9.43 25.97
C THR A 322 21.95 -8.81 25.16
N GLU A 323 23.18 -8.88 25.67
CA GLU A 323 24.35 -8.35 24.97
C GLU A 323 24.71 -9.13 23.69
N SER A 324 24.45 -10.44 23.66
CA SER A 324 24.92 -11.30 22.57
C SER A 324 23.94 -12.38 22.12
N ARG A 325 22.79 -12.54 22.79
CA ARG A 325 21.89 -13.71 22.61
C ARG A 325 20.51 -13.36 22.06
N GLY A 326 20.31 -12.12 21.62
CA GLY A 326 19.06 -11.60 21.09
C GLY A 326 18.16 -11.07 22.21
N ILE A 327 16.87 -11.34 22.07
CA ILE A 327 15.82 -10.83 22.95
C ILE A 327 15.04 -12.00 23.52
N LEU A 328 14.81 -11.93 24.82
CA LEU A 328 14.07 -12.91 25.58
C LEU A 328 12.66 -12.38 25.89
N TYR A 329 11.63 -13.17 25.63
CA TYR A 329 10.24 -12.81 25.92
C TYR A 329 9.66 -13.75 26.96
N SER A 330 9.10 -13.20 28.04
CA SER A 330 8.33 -13.94 29.03
C SER A 330 6.89 -13.43 29.10
N MET A 331 5.95 -14.35 29.19
CA MET A 331 4.53 -14.06 29.29
C MET A 331 4.17 -13.25 30.56
N PRO A 332 3.06 -12.50 30.55
CA PRO A 332 2.60 -11.73 31.72
C PRO A 332 2.25 -12.59 32.94
N TYR A 333 1.82 -13.83 32.73
CA TYR A 333 1.36 -14.73 33.79
C TYR A 333 2.29 -15.92 33.99
N LYS A 334 2.21 -16.53 35.17
CA LYS A 334 2.84 -17.82 35.42
C LYS A 334 2.26 -18.86 34.47
N GLN A 335 3.12 -19.74 33.95
CA GLN A 335 2.68 -20.79 33.07
C GLN A 335 1.71 -21.73 33.80
N PRO A 336 0.57 -22.06 33.18
CA PRO A 336 -0.46 -22.83 33.86
C PRO A 336 -0.14 -24.33 33.92
N PHE A 337 0.77 -24.83 33.07
CA PHE A 337 1.17 -26.23 33.00
C PHE A 337 2.58 -26.43 33.57
N HIS A 338 2.76 -27.53 34.30
CA HIS A 338 4.05 -28.00 34.77
C HIS A 338 4.31 -29.39 34.19
N ALA A 339 5.36 -29.53 33.38
CA ALA A 339 5.75 -30.80 32.78
C ALA A 339 6.87 -31.45 33.62
N TYR A 340 6.58 -32.61 34.18
CA TYR A 340 7.55 -33.40 34.96
C TYR A 340 8.10 -34.54 34.10
N PRO A 341 9.42 -34.60 33.83
CA PRO A 341 10.00 -35.70 33.08
C PRO A 341 9.80 -37.05 33.78
N TRP A 342 9.67 -38.12 33.01
CA TRP A 342 9.65 -39.48 33.53
C TRP A 342 10.91 -39.78 34.36
N GLY A 343 10.74 -40.54 35.44
CA GLY A 343 11.79 -40.81 36.40
C GLY A 343 11.83 -39.85 37.59
N THR A 344 11.19 -38.68 37.50
CA THR A 344 10.99 -37.83 38.69
C THR A 344 10.01 -38.48 39.69
N PRO A 345 10.16 -38.24 41.01
CA PRO A 345 9.27 -38.83 42.02
C PRO A 345 7.78 -38.52 41.77
N ILE A 346 7.49 -37.28 41.37
CA ILE A 346 6.12 -36.81 41.08
C ILE A 346 5.55 -37.53 39.85
N ALA A 347 6.30 -37.58 38.74
CA ALA A 347 5.86 -38.26 37.53
C ALA A 347 5.59 -39.75 37.82
N ASN A 348 6.52 -40.45 38.47
CA ASN A 348 6.38 -41.88 38.81
C ASN A 348 5.14 -42.15 39.68
N GLN A 349 4.87 -41.30 40.67
CA GLN A 349 3.68 -41.40 41.50
C GLN A 349 2.40 -41.25 40.66
N LEU A 350 2.29 -40.18 39.88
CA LEU A 350 1.10 -39.92 39.04
C LEU A 350 0.90 -41.01 37.97
N GLY A 351 1.98 -41.48 37.34
CA GLY A 351 1.97 -42.59 36.40
C GLY A 351 1.43 -43.89 37.00
N SER A 352 1.83 -44.20 38.23
CA SER A 352 1.32 -45.37 38.94
C SER A 352 -0.18 -45.28 39.22
N MET A 353 -0.69 -44.08 39.54
CA MET A 353 -2.12 -43.85 39.79
C MET A 353 -2.95 -44.03 38.50
N MET A 354 -2.41 -43.65 37.34
CA MET A 354 -3.06 -43.83 36.04
C MET A 354 -2.87 -45.24 35.44
N SER A 355 -2.10 -46.12 36.07
CA SER A 355 -1.69 -47.43 35.51
C SER A 355 -2.88 -48.32 35.08
N ASN A 356 -3.99 -48.28 35.83
CA ASN A 356 -5.18 -49.12 35.61
C ASN A 356 -6.07 -48.70 34.42
N VAL A 357 -5.73 -47.61 33.70
CA VAL A 357 -6.52 -47.18 32.54
C VAL A 357 -6.22 -48.03 31.30
N ASN A 358 -7.28 -48.55 30.66
CA ASN A 358 -7.20 -49.27 29.38
C ASN A 358 -6.73 -48.32 28.26
N GLN A 359 -5.59 -48.64 27.64
CA GLN A 359 -4.99 -47.85 26.55
C GLN A 359 -5.66 -48.07 25.18
N TRP A 360 -6.48 -49.12 25.05
CA TRP A 360 -7.18 -49.47 23.80
C TRP A 360 -8.64 -49.80 24.07
N PRO A 361 -9.43 -48.85 24.58
CA PRO A 361 -10.84 -49.07 24.84
C PRO A 361 -11.60 -49.36 23.54
N LYS A 362 -12.63 -50.21 23.66
CA LYS A 362 -13.61 -50.42 22.60
C LYS A 362 -14.87 -49.63 22.92
N PHE A 363 -15.39 -48.91 21.94
CA PHE A 363 -16.69 -48.26 22.01
C PHE A 363 -17.49 -48.63 20.76
N ARG A 364 -18.67 -49.24 20.94
CA ARG A 364 -19.54 -49.73 19.84
C ARG A 364 -18.76 -50.54 18.78
N ASP A 365 -18.00 -51.54 19.27
CA ASP A 365 -17.15 -52.45 18.49
C ASP A 365 -16.01 -51.82 17.68
N ARG A 366 -15.71 -50.53 17.92
CA ARG A 366 -14.56 -49.83 17.33
C ARG A 366 -13.51 -49.56 18.40
N THR A 367 -12.24 -49.77 18.04
CA THR A 367 -11.11 -49.31 18.85
C THR A 367 -11.01 -47.81 18.78
N VAL A 368 -11.00 -47.17 19.94
CA VAL A 368 -10.89 -45.72 20.12
C VAL A 368 -9.74 -45.42 21.07
N ASN A 369 -9.25 -44.20 21.08
CA ASN A 369 -8.08 -43.85 21.90
C ASN A 369 -8.45 -43.68 23.37
N CYS A 370 -9.63 -43.10 23.65
CA CYS A 370 -10.17 -43.02 25.00
C CYS A 370 -11.70 -42.97 24.98
N VAL A 371 -12.29 -43.34 26.12
CA VAL A 371 -13.72 -43.17 26.42
C VAL A 371 -13.81 -42.60 27.83
N PHE A 372 -14.54 -41.50 27.98
CA PHE A 372 -14.76 -40.82 29.24
C PHE A 372 -16.24 -40.48 29.38
N LYS A 373 -16.84 -40.73 30.55
CA LYS A 373 -18.23 -40.36 30.84
C LYS A 373 -18.21 -39.23 31.85
N ASP A 374 -18.76 -38.08 31.47
CA ASP A 374 -18.79 -36.89 32.34
C ASP A 374 -19.92 -36.97 33.37
N SER A 375 -19.92 -36.02 34.31
CA SER A 375 -20.90 -35.89 35.38
C SER A 375 -22.33 -35.66 34.89
N ARG A 376 -22.50 -35.10 33.68
CA ARG A 376 -23.79 -34.90 33.00
C ARG A 376 -24.32 -36.18 32.35
N GLY A 377 -23.52 -37.25 32.32
CA GLY A 377 -23.83 -38.53 31.71
C GLY A 377 -23.52 -38.61 30.21
N TRP A 378 -22.84 -37.61 29.65
CA TRP A 378 -22.40 -37.62 28.26
C TRP A 378 -21.15 -38.46 28.09
N THR A 379 -21.09 -39.19 26.98
CA THR A 379 -19.94 -40.02 26.66
C THR A 379 -19.07 -39.31 25.64
N TRP A 380 -17.86 -38.95 26.08
CA TRP A 380 -16.80 -38.36 25.30
C TRP A 380 -15.86 -39.45 24.79
N VAL A 381 -15.62 -39.47 23.49
CA VAL A 381 -14.84 -40.51 22.81
C VAL A 381 -13.73 -39.84 22.00
N GLY A 382 -12.49 -40.10 22.39
CA GLY A 382 -11.32 -39.62 21.67
C GLY A 382 -10.98 -40.54 20.50
N THR A 383 -10.84 -39.95 19.31
CA THR A 383 -10.52 -40.69 18.08
C THR A 383 -9.36 -40.02 17.32
N SER A 384 -8.87 -40.67 16.27
CA SER A 384 -7.89 -40.07 15.34
C SER A 384 -8.48 -38.98 14.43
N GLN A 385 -9.80 -38.77 14.46
CA GLN A 385 -10.53 -37.86 13.58
C GLN A 385 -11.23 -36.72 14.34
N GLY A 386 -10.98 -36.60 15.64
CA GLY A 386 -11.57 -35.59 16.51
C GLY A 386 -12.17 -36.16 17.80
N LEU A 387 -12.76 -35.27 18.58
CA LEU A 387 -13.47 -35.56 19.81
C LEU A 387 -14.96 -35.78 19.50
N GLN A 388 -15.46 -36.97 19.81
CA GLN A 388 -16.86 -37.32 19.60
C GLN A 388 -17.65 -37.26 20.90
N VAL A 389 -18.85 -36.71 20.87
CA VAL A 389 -19.74 -36.58 22.04
C VAL A 389 -21.08 -37.24 21.76
N TYR A 390 -21.48 -38.13 22.65
CA TYR A 390 -22.79 -38.78 22.65
C TYR A 390 -23.53 -38.30 23.90
N ARG A 391 -24.57 -37.46 23.72
CA ARG A 391 -25.34 -36.90 24.84
C ARG A 391 -26.28 -37.93 25.45
N ARG A 392 -26.73 -38.90 24.66
CA ARG A 392 -27.48 -40.08 25.10
C ARG A 392 -26.80 -41.33 24.57
N GLU A 393 -26.83 -42.39 25.36
CA GLU A 393 -26.29 -43.70 24.93
C GLU A 393 -27.01 -44.25 23.69
N SER A 394 -28.26 -43.82 23.44
CA SER A 394 -29.06 -44.15 22.26
C SER A 394 -28.72 -43.33 21.01
N ASP A 395 -27.92 -42.26 21.10
CA ASP A 395 -27.66 -41.38 19.94
C ASP A 395 -26.87 -42.16 18.87
N LEU A 396 -27.40 -42.23 17.65
CA LEU A 396 -26.77 -42.97 16.54
C LEU A 396 -25.56 -42.24 15.96
N LEU A 397 -25.58 -40.91 15.96
CA LEU A 397 -24.53 -40.04 15.42
C LEU A 397 -23.96 -39.15 16.53
N PRO A 398 -22.62 -39.07 16.68
CA PRO A 398 -22.01 -38.14 17.61
C PRO A 398 -22.01 -36.71 17.08
N GLN A 399 -21.96 -35.75 18.00
CA GLN A 399 -21.39 -34.45 17.69
C GLN A 399 -19.87 -34.57 17.64
N VAL A 400 -19.21 -34.01 16.63
CA VAL A 400 -17.76 -34.14 16.43
C VAL A 400 -17.11 -32.77 16.49
N TYR A 401 -16.08 -32.65 17.33
CA TYR A 401 -15.20 -31.48 17.38
C TYR A 401 -13.85 -31.83 16.79
N THR A 402 -13.32 -30.92 15.98
CA THR A 402 -12.08 -31.05 15.21
C THR A 402 -11.22 -29.81 15.39
N THR A 403 -10.08 -29.75 14.70
CA THR A 403 -9.26 -28.55 14.63
C THR A 403 -10.01 -27.35 14.07
N LYS A 404 -11.08 -27.56 13.28
CA LYS A 404 -11.93 -26.46 12.78
C LYS A 404 -12.76 -25.80 13.87
N ASP A 405 -13.00 -26.53 14.95
CA ASP A 405 -13.80 -26.10 16.10
C ASP A 405 -12.92 -25.54 17.24
N GLY A 406 -11.59 -25.55 17.06
CA GLY A 406 -10.61 -25.01 18.02
C GLY A 406 -9.76 -26.06 18.74
N LEU A 407 -9.94 -27.36 18.49
CA LEU A 407 -9.01 -28.38 19.01
C LEU A 407 -7.59 -28.14 18.46
N TYR A 408 -6.59 -28.41 19.29
CA TYR A 408 -5.20 -28.26 18.85
C TYR A 408 -4.82 -29.28 17.76
N ASN A 409 -5.27 -30.53 17.92
CA ASN A 409 -5.07 -31.60 16.96
C ASN A 409 -6.30 -32.52 16.90
N ASN A 410 -6.54 -33.13 15.73
CA ASN A 410 -7.65 -34.08 15.54
C ASN A 410 -7.42 -35.43 16.23
N ILE A 411 -6.16 -35.79 16.52
CA ILE A 411 -5.84 -37.03 17.20
C ILE A 411 -5.97 -36.80 18.71
N VAL A 412 -7.09 -37.26 19.27
CA VAL A 412 -7.41 -37.14 20.70
C VAL A 412 -6.96 -38.40 21.44
N HIS A 413 -6.17 -38.24 22.50
CA HIS A 413 -5.61 -39.36 23.28
C HIS A 413 -6.32 -39.57 24.61
N SER A 414 -6.62 -38.52 25.35
CA SER A 414 -7.28 -38.63 26.67
C SER A 414 -8.22 -37.46 26.93
N VAL A 415 -9.22 -37.71 27.78
CA VAL A 415 -10.27 -36.74 28.12
C VAL A 415 -10.54 -36.84 29.61
N VAL A 416 -10.73 -35.70 30.28
CA VAL A 416 -11.07 -35.62 31.70
C VAL A 416 -11.91 -34.36 31.98
N GLU A 417 -12.79 -34.42 32.97
CA GLU A 417 -13.61 -33.28 33.42
C GLU A 417 -12.97 -32.62 34.64
N ASP A 418 -13.02 -31.28 34.69
CA ASP A 418 -12.63 -30.53 35.90
C ASP A 418 -13.79 -30.34 36.89
N ARG A 419 -13.55 -29.58 37.96
CA ARG A 419 -14.58 -29.33 39.00
C ARG A 419 -15.68 -28.37 38.56
N ASP A 420 -15.42 -27.59 37.53
CA ASP A 420 -16.35 -26.60 36.97
C ASP A 420 -17.08 -27.15 35.74
N HIS A 421 -16.99 -28.48 35.51
CA HIS A 421 -17.62 -29.22 34.42
C HIS A 421 -17.10 -28.89 33.02
N HIS A 422 -15.92 -28.27 32.90
CA HIS A 422 -15.23 -28.15 31.62
C HIS A 422 -14.54 -29.46 31.26
N ILE A 423 -14.38 -29.70 29.95
CA ILE A 423 -13.78 -30.92 29.44
C ILE A 423 -12.38 -30.62 28.92
N TRP A 424 -11.39 -31.21 29.56
CA TRP A 424 -9.98 -31.15 29.18
C TRP A 424 -9.63 -32.33 28.28
N VAL A 425 -8.93 -32.04 27.19
CA VAL A 425 -8.70 -32.95 26.07
C VAL A 425 -7.21 -32.94 25.75
N ALA A 426 -6.53 -34.06 25.97
CA ALA A 426 -5.15 -34.20 25.52
C ALA A 426 -5.12 -34.70 24.08
N THR A 427 -4.47 -33.95 23.20
CA THR A 427 -4.34 -34.25 21.77
C THR A 427 -2.87 -34.54 21.43
N SER A 428 -2.54 -34.94 20.21
CA SER A 428 -1.13 -34.95 19.81
C SER A 428 -0.56 -33.52 19.83
N TYR A 429 0.53 -33.31 20.57
CA TYR A 429 1.30 -32.05 20.62
C TYR A 429 0.63 -30.87 21.37
N GLY A 430 -0.50 -31.08 22.06
CA GLY A 430 -1.16 -30.01 22.81
C GLY A 430 -2.38 -30.45 23.63
N ILE A 431 -2.84 -29.55 24.51
CA ILE A 431 -4.01 -29.76 25.38
C ILE A 431 -5.08 -28.74 25.00
N SER A 432 -6.33 -29.17 24.86
CA SER A 432 -7.49 -28.30 24.64
C SER A 432 -8.46 -28.37 25.82
N VAL A 433 -9.20 -27.28 26.07
CA VAL A 433 -10.32 -27.23 27.00
C VAL A 433 -11.59 -26.82 26.25
N VAL A 434 -12.66 -27.57 26.45
CA VAL A 434 -13.98 -27.31 25.91
C VAL A 434 -14.79 -26.60 26.98
N LEU A 435 -15.18 -25.36 26.68
CA LEU A 435 -15.95 -24.49 27.56
C LEU A 435 -17.42 -24.50 27.15
N PHE A 436 -18.31 -24.41 28.14
CA PHE A 436 -19.75 -24.50 27.92
C PHE A 436 -20.43 -23.17 28.28
N ASP A 437 -21.55 -22.88 27.62
CA ASP A 437 -22.45 -21.79 28.00
C ASP A 437 -23.37 -22.21 29.17
N GLU A 438 -24.15 -21.27 29.70
CA GLU A 438 -25.12 -21.54 30.77
C GLU A 438 -26.20 -22.56 30.36
N ASP A 439 -26.48 -22.68 29.05
CA ASP A 439 -27.42 -23.65 28.48
C ASP A 439 -26.79 -25.05 28.28
N GLY A 440 -25.51 -25.22 28.62
CA GLY A 440 -24.74 -26.44 28.46
C GLY A 440 -24.31 -26.75 27.03
N LYS A 441 -24.42 -25.84 26.06
CA LYS A 441 -23.82 -26.01 24.73
C LYS A 441 -22.34 -25.63 24.79
N VAL A 442 -21.55 -26.20 23.88
CA VAL A 442 -20.14 -25.80 23.74
C VAL A 442 -20.10 -24.36 23.25
N HIS A 443 -19.50 -23.50 24.06
CA HIS A 443 -19.31 -22.10 23.78
C HIS A 443 -18.08 -21.91 22.87
N PHE A 444 -16.91 -22.36 23.32
CA PHE A 444 -15.69 -22.37 22.51
C PHE A 444 -14.68 -23.40 23.03
N ILE A 445 -13.69 -23.72 22.19
CA ILE A 445 -12.56 -24.59 22.55
C ILE A 445 -11.30 -23.74 22.59
N ASN A 446 -10.60 -23.78 23.71
CA ASN A 446 -9.30 -23.14 23.87
C ASN A 446 -8.17 -24.17 23.85
N SER A 447 -7.02 -23.83 23.30
CA SER A 447 -5.92 -24.77 23.06
C SER A 447 -4.57 -24.24 23.52
N TYR A 448 -3.79 -25.08 24.19
CA TYR A 448 -2.50 -24.80 24.81
C TYR A 448 -1.41 -25.70 24.22
N ASN A 449 -0.21 -25.17 24.09
CA ASN A 449 0.92 -25.81 23.41
C ASN A 449 2.25 -25.60 24.15
N GLU A 450 3.37 -25.84 23.48
CA GLU A 450 4.74 -25.68 24.03
C GLU A 450 5.01 -24.31 24.64
N TYR A 451 4.35 -23.26 24.13
CA TYR A 451 4.47 -21.92 24.68
C TYR A 451 3.87 -21.80 26.08
N ASP A 452 2.84 -22.59 26.38
CA ASP A 452 2.21 -22.69 27.70
C ASP A 452 2.86 -23.76 28.59
N HIS A 453 3.99 -24.34 28.15
CA HIS A 453 4.72 -25.43 28.83
C HIS A 453 4.00 -26.78 28.77
N VAL A 454 3.16 -26.97 27.75
CA VAL A 454 2.70 -28.30 27.36
C VAL A 454 3.80 -28.96 26.53
N PRO A 455 4.28 -30.16 26.87
CA PRO A 455 5.33 -30.83 26.08
C PRO A 455 4.86 -31.04 24.64
N ASN A 456 5.74 -30.75 23.67
CA ASN A 456 5.49 -30.93 22.25
C ASN A 456 5.61 -32.40 21.85
N GLU A 457 4.75 -33.24 22.44
CA GLU A 457 4.80 -34.69 22.38
C GLU A 457 3.41 -35.29 22.17
N VAL A 458 3.38 -36.58 21.84
CA VAL A 458 2.15 -37.35 21.78
C VAL A 458 1.69 -37.71 23.20
N PHE A 459 0.41 -37.51 23.49
CA PHE A 459 -0.19 -37.93 24.76
C PHE A 459 -0.55 -39.41 24.77
N VAL A 460 -0.59 -40.03 25.95
CA VAL A 460 -0.87 -41.46 26.08
C VAL A 460 -2.38 -41.70 26.20
N ASN A 461 -2.86 -42.65 25.40
CA ASN A 461 -4.28 -43.03 25.34
C ASN A 461 -4.89 -43.29 26.72
N GLY A 462 -5.95 -42.55 27.05
CA GLY A 462 -6.70 -42.65 28.30
C GLY A 462 -5.99 -42.16 29.57
N LYS A 463 -4.71 -41.79 29.51
CA LYS A 463 -3.93 -41.43 30.70
C LYS A 463 -4.12 -39.95 31.09
N ALA A 464 -5.32 -39.64 31.59
CA ALA A 464 -5.64 -38.37 32.22
C ALA A 464 -6.48 -38.64 33.48
N MET A 465 -6.29 -37.83 34.53
CA MET A 465 -7.07 -37.94 35.76
C MET A 465 -7.23 -36.59 36.49
N LEU A 466 -8.38 -36.42 37.13
CA LEU A 466 -8.64 -35.36 38.11
C LEU A 466 -8.18 -35.84 39.49
N LEU A 467 -7.35 -35.04 40.17
CA LEU A 467 -6.81 -35.34 41.49
C LEU A 467 -7.75 -34.83 42.61
N PRO A 468 -7.65 -35.37 43.84
CA PRO A 468 -8.49 -34.97 44.97
C PRO A 468 -8.36 -33.50 45.40
N ASP A 469 -7.27 -32.84 45.05
CA ASP A 469 -7.06 -31.40 45.30
C ASP A 469 -7.67 -30.50 44.21
N GLY A 470 -8.08 -31.08 43.08
CA GLY A 470 -8.67 -30.37 41.94
C GLY A 470 -7.71 -30.16 40.77
N GLN A 471 -6.45 -30.55 40.92
CA GLN A 471 -5.49 -30.52 39.82
C GLN A 471 -5.77 -31.63 38.80
N ILE A 472 -5.33 -31.44 37.57
CA ILE A 472 -5.41 -32.44 36.51
C ILE A 472 -4.01 -32.90 36.16
N ALA A 473 -3.85 -34.23 36.07
CA ALA A 473 -2.65 -34.88 35.58
C ALA A 473 -2.92 -35.55 34.23
N MET A 474 -2.06 -35.29 33.24
CA MET A 474 -2.11 -35.89 31.91
C MET A 474 -0.74 -36.42 31.51
N GLN A 475 -0.68 -37.65 31.00
CA GLN A 475 0.59 -38.27 30.63
C GLN A 475 0.89 -38.10 29.14
N SER A 476 2.10 -37.61 28.83
CA SER A 476 2.73 -37.71 27.52
C SER A 476 3.72 -38.87 27.46
N LEU A 477 4.40 -39.04 26.31
CA LEU A 477 5.41 -40.07 26.13
C LEU A 477 6.55 -39.93 27.15
N ASP A 478 7.13 -38.73 27.29
CA ASP A 478 8.31 -38.50 28.12
C ASP A 478 8.01 -37.72 29.42
N HIS A 479 6.80 -37.18 29.57
CA HIS A 479 6.43 -36.32 30.69
C HIS A 479 5.06 -36.66 31.31
N VAL A 480 4.84 -36.18 32.54
CA VAL A 480 3.51 -36.00 33.13
C VAL A 480 3.26 -34.52 33.32
N VAL A 481 2.19 -34.02 32.70
CA VAL A 481 1.75 -32.64 32.81
C VAL A 481 0.77 -32.52 33.97
N LEU A 482 1.05 -31.62 34.90
CA LEU A 482 0.20 -31.28 36.03
C LEU A 482 -0.20 -29.80 35.95
N PHE A 483 -1.48 -29.53 36.17
CA PHE A 483 -1.99 -28.16 36.17
C PHE A 483 -3.22 -28.02 37.06
N ASP A 484 -3.53 -26.78 37.44
CA ASP A 484 -4.71 -26.44 38.23
C ASP A 484 -5.65 -25.58 37.38
N PRO A 485 -6.80 -26.13 36.90
CA PRO A 485 -7.76 -25.38 36.09
C PRO A 485 -8.20 -24.08 36.75
N THR A 486 -8.44 -24.08 38.06
CA THR A 486 -8.98 -22.91 38.80
C THR A 486 -8.03 -21.72 38.86
N LYS A 487 -6.74 -21.93 38.56
CA LYS A 487 -5.72 -20.88 38.53
C LYS A 487 -5.49 -20.32 37.12
N MET A 488 -6.19 -20.82 36.11
CA MET A 488 -6.04 -20.37 34.74
C MET A 488 -6.93 -19.16 34.46
N SER A 489 -6.30 -17.99 34.32
CA SER A 489 -6.98 -16.73 33.96
C SER A 489 -7.70 -16.75 32.61
N THR A 490 -7.45 -17.76 31.78
CA THR A 490 -8.01 -17.92 30.43
C THR A 490 -9.37 -18.62 30.40
N LEU A 491 -9.86 -19.11 31.53
CA LEU A 491 -11.17 -19.77 31.62
C LEU A 491 -12.31 -18.77 31.81
N ASP A 492 -12.05 -17.65 32.49
CA ASP A 492 -13.09 -16.65 32.81
C ASP A 492 -13.25 -15.55 31.74
N ASN A 493 -12.52 -15.63 30.63
CA ASN A 493 -12.44 -14.59 29.58
C ASN A 493 -12.13 -13.16 30.09
N SER A 494 -11.69 -13.03 31.35
CA SER A 494 -11.40 -11.76 32.01
C SER A 494 -9.94 -11.38 31.80
N TYR A 495 -9.56 -11.15 30.55
CA TYR A 495 -8.23 -10.63 30.24
C TYR A 495 -8.13 -9.17 30.74
N PRO A 496 -7.09 -8.81 31.52
CA PRO A 496 -6.95 -7.44 32.06
C PRO A 496 -6.48 -6.43 31.00
N PHE A 497 -6.34 -6.87 29.75
CA PHE A 497 -5.92 -6.04 28.63
C PHE A 497 -6.75 -6.31 27.39
N LYS A 498 -6.78 -5.33 26.48
CA LYS A 498 -7.44 -5.42 25.18
C LYS A 498 -6.39 -5.43 24.08
N ILE A 499 -6.69 -6.12 22.98
CA ILE A 499 -5.84 -6.16 21.79
C ILE A 499 -6.48 -5.34 20.67
N TYR A 500 -5.64 -4.75 19.81
CA TYR A 500 -6.09 -3.84 18.75
C TYR A 500 -5.47 -4.24 17.43
N PRO A 501 -6.26 -4.46 16.37
CA PRO A 501 -5.71 -4.76 15.06
C PRO A 501 -4.98 -3.54 14.50
N LYS A 502 -3.88 -3.82 13.80
CA LYS A 502 -3.03 -2.87 13.10
C LYS A 502 -2.72 -3.43 11.72
N LEU A 503 -2.89 -2.60 10.70
CA LEU A 503 -2.45 -2.92 9.35
C LEU A 503 -0.92 -2.87 9.31
N ILE A 504 -0.29 -4.01 9.02
CA ILE A 504 1.18 -4.15 9.01
C ILE A 504 1.74 -4.32 7.60
N LYS A 505 0.93 -4.83 6.66
CA LYS A 505 1.32 -5.03 5.28
C LYS A 505 0.16 -4.75 4.33
N LEU A 506 0.48 -4.13 3.21
CA LEU A 506 -0.45 -3.85 2.11
C LEU A 506 0.17 -4.33 0.80
N MET A 507 -0.59 -5.12 0.04
CA MET A 507 -0.24 -5.53 -1.32
C MET A 507 -1.28 -5.01 -2.28
N VAL A 508 -0.84 -4.42 -3.39
CA VAL A 508 -1.70 -3.97 -4.50
C VAL A 508 -1.28 -4.73 -5.75
N ASN A 509 -2.22 -5.45 -6.36
CA ASN A 509 -2.00 -6.33 -7.51
C ASN A 509 -0.83 -7.33 -7.31
N GLY A 510 -0.63 -7.78 -6.07
CA GLY A 510 0.45 -8.70 -5.69
C GLY A 510 1.81 -8.06 -5.42
N ILE A 511 1.91 -6.73 -5.46
CA ILE A 511 3.14 -5.98 -5.17
C ILE A 511 3.07 -5.39 -3.75
N ASP A 512 4.11 -5.61 -2.95
CA ASP A 512 4.26 -5.01 -1.62
C ASP A 512 4.40 -3.49 -1.71
N VAL A 513 3.54 -2.76 -1.01
CA VAL A 513 3.48 -1.30 -1.06
C VAL A 513 4.22 -0.69 0.13
N ASN A 514 5.25 0.10 -0.20
CA ASN A 514 6.02 0.93 0.73
C ASN A 514 5.89 2.42 0.33
N PRO A 515 6.31 3.39 1.17
CA PRO A 515 6.20 4.83 0.91
C PRO A 515 6.93 5.39 -0.33
N THR A 516 7.54 4.52 -1.14
CA THR A 516 8.20 4.83 -2.42
C THR A 516 7.78 3.92 -3.57
N THR A 517 6.88 2.98 -3.32
CA THR A 517 6.41 2.06 -4.37
C THR A 517 5.51 2.82 -5.33
N GLU A 518 5.91 2.86 -6.60
CA GLU A 518 5.11 3.38 -7.70
C GLU A 518 4.48 2.22 -8.46
N ILE A 519 3.16 2.29 -8.63
CA ILE A 519 2.39 1.30 -9.41
C ILE A 519 1.63 2.09 -10.48
N ASP A 520 1.83 1.72 -11.75
CA ASP A 520 1.27 2.41 -12.92
C ASP A 520 1.58 3.93 -12.96
N GLY A 521 2.78 4.32 -12.49
CA GLY A 521 3.21 5.72 -12.44
C GLY A 521 2.54 6.57 -11.35
N LYS A 522 1.74 5.96 -10.46
CA LYS A 522 1.16 6.61 -9.28
C LYS A 522 1.85 6.07 -8.02
N ARG A 523 2.30 6.98 -7.14
CA ARG A 523 2.68 6.63 -5.77
C ARG A 523 1.44 6.29 -4.98
N ILE A 524 1.42 5.08 -4.43
CA ILE A 524 0.26 4.57 -3.70
C ILE A 524 0.23 5.09 -2.26
N LEU A 525 1.40 5.15 -1.62
CA LEU A 525 1.58 5.70 -0.27
C LEU A 525 2.60 6.83 -0.32
N ASP A 526 2.30 7.94 0.34
CA ASP A 526 3.21 9.06 0.58
C ASP A 526 3.87 9.00 1.97
N ARG A 527 3.34 8.16 2.86
CA ARG A 527 3.73 8.01 4.28
C ARG A 527 3.81 6.54 4.66
N ALA A 528 4.41 6.25 5.83
CA ALA A 528 4.42 4.91 6.41
C ALA A 528 2.98 4.37 6.58
N LEU A 529 2.80 3.07 6.32
CA LEU A 529 1.49 2.41 6.37
C LEU A 529 0.79 2.58 7.73
N SER A 530 1.58 2.64 8.80
CA SER A 530 1.10 2.88 10.17
C SER A 530 0.41 4.24 10.37
N ARG A 531 0.61 5.18 9.44
CA ARG A 531 0.09 6.57 9.46
C ARG A 531 -0.95 6.85 8.37
N VAL A 532 -1.35 5.84 7.62
CA VAL A 532 -2.32 5.96 6.53
C VAL A 532 -3.62 5.28 6.94
N TRP A 533 -4.75 6.00 6.80
CA TRP A 533 -6.08 5.51 7.17
C TRP A 533 -7.00 5.22 5.97
N GLY A 534 -6.47 5.37 4.77
CA GLY A 534 -7.17 5.01 3.56
C GLY A 534 -6.35 5.25 2.32
N LEU A 535 -6.88 4.81 1.19
CA LEU A 535 -6.09 4.71 -0.03
C LEU A 535 -6.94 4.94 -1.28
N ASP A 536 -6.36 5.70 -2.21
CA ASP A 536 -7.01 6.12 -3.44
C ASP A 536 -6.39 5.37 -4.63
N LEU A 537 -7.19 4.54 -5.30
CA LEU A 537 -6.78 3.59 -6.32
C LEU A 537 -7.33 3.96 -7.68
N ASN A 538 -6.57 3.61 -8.72
CA ASN A 538 -7.10 3.58 -10.07
C ASN A 538 -7.94 2.31 -10.29
N TYR A 539 -8.84 2.34 -11.27
CA TYR A 539 -9.73 1.22 -11.61
C TYR A 539 -9.01 -0.11 -11.91
N ASN A 540 -7.73 -0.07 -12.31
CA ASN A 540 -6.89 -1.22 -12.62
C ASN A 540 -6.07 -1.73 -11.42
N GLN A 541 -6.12 -1.04 -10.29
CA GLN A 541 -5.45 -1.39 -9.04
C GLN A 541 -6.47 -1.96 -8.06
N ASN A 542 -7.23 -2.96 -8.51
CA ASN A 542 -8.45 -3.42 -7.84
C ASN A 542 -8.31 -4.77 -7.13
N SER A 543 -7.08 -5.28 -7.01
CA SER A 543 -6.77 -6.46 -6.19
C SER A 543 -5.89 -6.02 -5.03
N LEU A 544 -6.39 -6.17 -3.80
CA LEU A 544 -5.72 -5.75 -2.58
C LEU A 544 -5.58 -6.94 -1.64
N THR A 545 -4.47 -7.01 -0.93
CA THR A 545 -4.35 -7.88 0.24
C THR A 545 -3.85 -7.06 1.41
N LEU A 546 -4.66 -7.02 2.46
CA LEU A 546 -4.34 -6.32 3.69
C LEU A 546 -3.99 -7.35 4.76
N VAL A 547 -2.84 -7.18 5.42
CA VAL A 547 -2.43 -8.06 6.52
C VAL A 547 -2.48 -7.30 7.83
N PHE A 548 -3.27 -7.80 8.77
CA PHE A 548 -3.45 -7.21 10.09
C PHE A 548 -2.80 -8.07 11.17
N SER A 549 -2.18 -7.41 12.14
CA SER A 549 -1.71 -7.99 13.40
C SER A 549 -2.48 -7.36 14.56
N ALA A 550 -2.95 -8.18 15.50
CA ALA A 550 -3.53 -7.70 16.75
C ALA A 550 -2.48 -7.35 17.81
N LEU A 551 -1.19 -7.49 17.48
CA LEU A 551 -0.06 -7.38 18.39
C LEU A 551 -0.16 -8.33 19.60
N ASN A 552 -0.77 -9.51 19.43
CA ASN A 552 -0.94 -10.49 20.50
C ASN A 552 0.35 -11.27 20.75
N TYR A 553 1.25 -10.72 21.56
CA TYR A 553 2.57 -11.29 21.87
C TYR A 553 2.49 -12.56 22.73
N PHE A 554 1.46 -12.65 23.57
CA PHE A 554 1.28 -13.74 24.51
C PHE A 554 0.90 -15.03 23.79
N ARG A 555 -0.19 -15.00 22.99
CA ARG A 555 -0.74 -16.17 22.30
C ARG A 555 -1.33 -15.81 20.93
N PRO A 556 -0.49 -15.63 19.90
CA PRO A 556 -0.95 -15.24 18.57
C PRO A 556 -2.03 -16.18 17.99
N GLN A 557 -1.91 -17.49 18.23
CA GLN A 557 -2.88 -18.53 17.81
C GLN A 557 -4.28 -18.39 18.43
N GLN A 558 -4.41 -17.63 19.52
CA GLN A 558 -5.70 -17.35 20.18
C GLN A 558 -6.20 -15.94 19.83
N THR A 559 -5.93 -15.48 18.60
CA THR A 559 -6.42 -14.19 18.11
C THR A 559 -7.66 -14.40 17.25
N PHE A 560 -8.78 -13.88 17.71
CA PHE A 560 -10.02 -13.81 16.94
C PHE A 560 -10.11 -12.44 16.27
N TYR A 561 -10.50 -12.43 15.00
CA TYR A 561 -10.86 -11.21 14.29
C TYR A 561 -12.33 -11.22 13.97
N ARG A 562 -12.97 -10.05 14.00
CA ARG A 562 -14.20 -9.85 13.25
C ARG A 562 -14.01 -8.79 12.20
N VAL A 563 -14.49 -9.07 11.01
CA VAL A 563 -14.29 -8.23 9.82
C VAL A 563 -15.61 -8.02 9.11
N ARG A 564 -15.81 -6.81 8.61
CA ARG A 564 -16.81 -6.50 7.58
C ARG A 564 -16.28 -5.41 6.66
N VAL A 565 -16.79 -5.36 5.43
CA VAL A 565 -16.36 -4.40 4.41
C VAL A 565 -17.59 -3.68 3.87
N LEU A 566 -17.84 -2.48 4.40
CA LEU A 566 -18.95 -1.64 3.97
C LEU A 566 -18.78 -1.30 2.48
N GLY A 567 -19.85 -1.42 1.69
CA GLY A 567 -19.82 -1.32 0.22
C GLY A 567 -19.62 -2.65 -0.51
N LEU A 568 -19.28 -3.74 0.18
CA LEU A 568 -19.16 -5.09 -0.38
C LEU A 568 -20.01 -6.12 0.40
N ASP A 569 -19.73 -6.27 1.69
CA ASP A 569 -20.41 -7.17 2.63
C ASP A 569 -20.47 -6.52 4.02
N GLU A 570 -21.67 -6.17 4.43
CA GLU A 570 -21.91 -5.40 5.66
C GLU A 570 -22.07 -6.28 6.92
N GLU A 571 -22.15 -7.61 6.74
CA GLU A 571 -22.27 -8.54 7.86
C GLU A 571 -20.91 -8.79 8.52
N TRP A 572 -20.92 -8.85 9.86
CA TRP A 572 -19.72 -9.21 10.62
C TRP A 572 -19.43 -10.70 10.47
N ARG A 573 -18.20 -11.02 10.07
CA ARG A 573 -17.68 -12.38 10.03
C ARG A 573 -16.60 -12.54 11.07
N ILE A 574 -16.72 -13.56 11.91
CA ILE A 574 -15.73 -13.91 12.93
C ILE A 574 -14.78 -14.95 12.34
N LEU A 575 -13.48 -14.66 12.42
CA LEU A 575 -12.39 -15.42 11.85
C LEU A 575 -11.39 -15.76 12.96
N SER A 576 -10.78 -16.94 12.87
CA SER A 576 -9.73 -17.41 13.76
C SER A 576 -8.81 -18.35 12.99
N PRO A 577 -7.61 -18.67 13.51
CA PRO A 577 -6.70 -19.63 12.88
C PRO A 577 -7.31 -21.03 12.68
N PHE A 578 -8.38 -21.33 13.40
CA PHE A 578 -9.07 -22.61 13.38
C PHE A 578 -10.26 -22.60 12.41
N SER A 579 -10.97 -21.47 12.30
CA SER A 579 -12.20 -21.37 11.51
C SER A 579 -12.00 -20.91 10.07
N SER A 580 -10.85 -20.30 9.72
CA SER A 580 -10.61 -19.73 8.40
C SER A 580 -9.13 -19.72 8.02
N ASP A 581 -8.84 -19.99 6.74
CA ASP A 581 -7.48 -19.85 6.16
C ASP A 581 -7.04 -18.38 6.04
N MET A 582 -7.94 -17.42 6.29
CA MET A 582 -7.61 -16.00 6.32
C MET A 582 -6.83 -15.59 7.57
N VAL A 583 -6.86 -16.39 8.64
CA VAL A 583 -6.02 -16.13 9.81
C VAL A 583 -4.98 -17.22 9.89
N ASP A 584 -3.70 -16.85 9.84
CA ASP A 584 -2.64 -17.85 9.89
C ASP A 584 -2.34 -18.31 11.34
N LYS A 585 -1.41 -19.26 11.44
CA LYS A 585 -0.98 -19.83 12.74
C LYS A 585 -0.21 -18.83 13.61
N ASP A 586 0.23 -17.71 13.05
CA ASP A 586 0.89 -16.63 13.78
C ASP A 586 -0.12 -15.55 14.19
N GLY A 587 -1.42 -15.79 14.00
CA GLY A 587 -2.49 -14.87 14.41
C GLY A 587 -2.61 -13.65 13.51
N LEU A 588 -2.07 -13.69 12.30
CA LEU A 588 -2.20 -12.61 11.32
C LEU A 588 -3.44 -12.83 10.46
N LEU A 589 -4.23 -11.78 10.30
CA LEU A 589 -5.37 -11.76 9.39
C LEU A 589 -4.92 -11.28 8.01
N HIS A 590 -4.99 -12.18 7.02
CA HIS A 590 -4.83 -11.92 5.60
C HIS A 590 -6.20 -11.69 4.97
N LEU A 591 -6.52 -10.45 4.64
CA LEU A 591 -7.79 -10.05 4.03
C LEU A 591 -7.59 -9.72 2.53
N PRO A 592 -7.81 -10.69 1.62
CA PRO A 592 -7.78 -10.45 0.19
C PRO A 592 -9.11 -9.83 -0.29
N LEU A 593 -9.03 -8.71 -1.00
CA LEU A 593 -10.13 -8.04 -1.69
C LEU A 593 -9.84 -8.03 -3.18
N ILE A 594 -10.51 -8.90 -3.93
CA ILE A 594 -10.19 -9.17 -5.34
C ILE A 594 -11.25 -8.52 -6.24
N ALA A 595 -10.79 -7.89 -7.32
CA ALA A 595 -11.63 -7.32 -8.38
C ALA A 595 -12.67 -6.31 -7.84
N LEU A 596 -12.24 -5.41 -6.95
CA LEU A 596 -13.07 -4.33 -6.45
C LEU A 596 -13.61 -3.47 -7.60
N ARG A 597 -14.90 -3.16 -7.56
CA ARG A 597 -15.52 -2.25 -8.52
C ARG A 597 -15.21 -0.81 -8.12
N PRO A 598 -15.24 0.16 -9.06
CA PRO A 598 -15.18 1.57 -8.71
C PRO A 598 -16.24 1.93 -7.65
N GLY A 599 -15.83 2.63 -6.59
CA GLY A 599 -16.66 2.91 -5.43
C GLY A 599 -15.84 3.19 -4.16
N HIS A 600 -16.56 3.53 -3.09
CA HIS A 600 -16.01 3.78 -1.77
C HIS A 600 -16.28 2.56 -0.86
N TYR A 601 -15.24 2.08 -0.20
CA TYR A 601 -15.32 0.95 0.72
C TYR A 601 -14.70 1.33 2.07
N THR A 602 -15.28 0.82 3.15
CA THR A 602 -14.70 0.97 4.50
C THR A 602 -14.53 -0.41 5.10
N ILE A 603 -13.27 -0.80 5.34
CA ILE A 603 -12.92 -2.01 6.07
C ILE A 603 -13.03 -1.70 7.56
N GLN A 604 -13.76 -2.55 8.28
CA GLN A 604 -13.80 -2.50 9.73
C GLN A 604 -13.27 -3.82 10.30
N VAL A 605 -12.25 -3.73 11.14
CA VAL A 605 -11.61 -4.89 11.78
C VAL A 605 -11.58 -4.69 13.28
N GLN A 606 -11.92 -5.73 14.03
CA GLN A 606 -11.65 -5.83 15.47
C GLN A 606 -10.90 -7.10 15.76
N ALA A 607 -10.14 -7.08 16.86
CA ALA A 607 -9.45 -8.23 17.37
C ALA A 607 -9.88 -8.50 18.82
N SER A 608 -9.87 -9.76 19.21
CA SER A 608 -10.18 -10.22 20.56
C SER A 608 -9.44 -11.51 20.89
N LEU A 609 -9.29 -11.78 22.18
CA LEU A 609 -8.78 -13.05 22.72
C LEU A 609 -9.88 -14.10 22.91
N ALA A 610 -11.14 -13.68 22.77
CA ALA A 610 -12.32 -14.53 22.87
C ALA A 610 -13.27 -14.27 21.69
N PRO A 611 -14.02 -15.28 21.22
CA PRO A 611 -14.85 -15.17 20.02
C PRO A 611 -16.09 -14.26 20.20
N ASP A 612 -16.52 -14.03 21.43
CA ASP A 612 -17.76 -13.34 21.80
C ASP A 612 -17.54 -11.96 22.45
N VAL A 613 -16.31 -11.67 22.89
CA VAL A 613 -15.96 -10.40 23.54
C VAL A 613 -15.44 -9.41 22.49
N TRP A 614 -16.20 -8.35 22.21
CA TRP A 614 -15.83 -7.32 21.24
C TRP A 614 -15.99 -5.91 21.79
N ASP A 615 -15.11 -5.56 22.70
CA ASP A 615 -15.20 -4.39 23.59
C ASP A 615 -14.27 -3.22 23.18
N THR A 616 -13.63 -3.34 22.01
CA THR A 616 -12.80 -2.31 21.39
C THR A 616 -13.59 -1.53 20.33
N LYS A 617 -13.09 -0.36 19.92
CA LYS A 617 -13.62 0.32 18.72
C LYS A 617 -13.06 -0.37 17.47
N PRO A 618 -13.85 -0.52 16.39
CA PRO A 618 -13.33 -1.01 15.11
C PRO A 618 -12.16 -0.16 14.61
N TYR A 619 -11.12 -0.84 14.12
CA TYR A 619 -10.13 -0.23 13.26
C TYR A 619 -10.77 -0.02 11.89
N GLU A 620 -10.86 1.23 11.46
CA GLU A 620 -11.46 1.62 10.20
C GLU A 620 -10.38 2.00 9.19
N TRP A 621 -10.51 1.52 7.97
CA TRP A 621 -9.60 1.84 6.86
C TRP A 621 -10.38 1.97 5.56
N THR A 622 -10.22 3.09 4.86
CA THR A 622 -11.04 3.41 3.67
C THR A 622 -10.32 3.11 2.36
N ILE A 623 -11.07 2.66 1.36
CA ILE A 623 -10.55 2.39 0.02
C ILE A 623 -11.46 3.08 -0.98
N ASP A 624 -10.89 3.96 -1.78
CA ASP A 624 -11.56 4.65 -2.88
C ASP A 624 -11.02 4.10 -4.20
N VAL A 625 -11.88 3.45 -5.00
CA VAL A 625 -11.52 2.96 -6.33
C VAL A 625 -12.14 3.89 -7.38
N ASN A 626 -11.29 4.64 -8.10
CA ASN A 626 -11.74 5.60 -9.10
C ASN A 626 -12.30 4.92 -10.37
N GLU A 627 -13.22 5.61 -11.05
CA GLU A 627 -13.68 5.18 -12.36
C GLU A 627 -12.57 5.35 -13.44
N PRO A 628 -12.59 4.53 -14.51
CA PRO A 628 -11.69 4.73 -15.64
C PRO A 628 -11.93 6.07 -16.33
N TRP A 629 -10.86 6.78 -16.68
CA TRP A 629 -10.94 8.08 -17.37
C TRP A 629 -11.75 8.03 -18.68
N TRP A 630 -11.71 6.92 -19.41
CA TRP A 630 -12.47 6.71 -20.65
C TRP A 630 -13.99 6.54 -20.43
N ARG A 631 -14.41 6.26 -19.20
CA ARG A 631 -15.82 6.19 -18.81
C ARG A 631 -16.35 7.53 -18.28
N SER A 632 -15.52 8.58 -18.27
CA SER A 632 -15.95 9.91 -17.84
C SER A 632 -17.00 10.51 -18.79
N VAL A 633 -17.92 11.29 -18.22
CA VAL A 633 -18.94 12.06 -18.97
C VAL A 633 -18.27 12.96 -20.03
N GLY A 634 -17.10 13.52 -19.70
CA GLY A 634 -16.31 14.34 -20.62
C GLY A 634 -15.81 13.58 -21.85
N MET A 635 -15.32 12.33 -21.69
CA MET A 635 -14.89 11.50 -22.82
C MET A 635 -16.06 11.12 -23.72
N PHE A 636 -17.20 10.74 -23.14
CA PHE A 636 -18.41 10.49 -23.92
C PHE A 636 -18.88 11.75 -24.67
N GLY A 637 -18.79 12.93 -24.04
CA GLY A 637 -19.05 14.22 -24.69
C GLY A 637 -18.10 14.49 -25.85
N LEU A 638 -16.81 14.21 -25.70
CA LEU A 638 -15.80 14.38 -26.75
C LEU A 638 -16.03 13.40 -27.91
N LEU A 639 -16.31 12.12 -27.63
CA LEU A 639 -16.65 11.13 -28.66
C LEU A 639 -17.91 11.52 -29.42
N ALA A 640 -18.95 12.00 -28.71
CA ALA A 640 -20.17 12.51 -29.32
C ALA A 640 -19.88 13.74 -30.20
N PHE A 641 -19.03 14.66 -29.74
CA PHE A 641 -18.61 15.83 -30.52
C PHE A 641 -17.86 15.42 -31.79
N VAL A 642 -16.90 14.49 -31.70
CA VAL A 642 -16.18 13.97 -32.85
C VAL A 642 -17.14 13.31 -33.85
N LEU A 643 -18.12 12.54 -33.36
CA LEU A 643 -19.16 11.95 -34.21
C LEU A 643 -20.02 13.02 -34.91
N VAL A 644 -20.41 14.08 -34.20
CA VAL A 644 -21.17 15.21 -34.79
C VAL A 644 -20.34 15.96 -35.82
N VAL A 645 -19.06 16.21 -35.56
CA VAL A 645 -18.14 16.84 -36.51
C VAL A 645 -17.95 15.96 -37.74
N MET A 646 -17.74 14.66 -37.57
CA MET A 646 -17.65 13.71 -38.69
C MET A 646 -18.94 13.66 -39.51
N ALA A 647 -20.10 13.64 -38.85
CA ALA A 647 -21.39 13.72 -39.53
C ALA A 647 -21.56 15.05 -40.27
N GLY A 648 -21.13 16.17 -39.68
CA GLY A 648 -21.14 17.49 -40.29
C GLY A 648 -20.22 17.61 -41.50
N ILE A 649 -18.99 17.07 -41.41
CA ILE A 649 -18.04 16.98 -42.53
C ILE A 649 -18.63 16.13 -43.65
N ASN A 650 -19.19 14.96 -43.32
CA ASN A 650 -19.82 14.09 -44.29
C ASN A 650 -21.02 14.78 -44.98
N LEU A 651 -21.87 15.46 -44.20
CA LEU A 651 -22.98 16.25 -44.72
C LEU A 651 -22.48 17.39 -45.63
N PHE A 652 -21.41 18.08 -45.24
CA PHE A 652 -20.78 19.12 -46.05
C PHE A 652 -20.25 18.56 -47.38
N TYR A 653 -19.54 17.42 -47.36
CA TYR A 653 -19.08 16.77 -48.59
C TYR A 653 -20.24 16.30 -49.45
N TYR A 654 -21.29 15.76 -48.85
CA TYR A 654 -22.51 15.39 -49.55
C TYR A 654 -23.16 16.60 -50.25
N MET A 655 -23.34 17.71 -49.53
CA MET A 655 -23.89 18.96 -50.07
C MET A 655 -23.00 19.56 -51.16
N LYS A 656 -21.68 19.59 -50.96
CA LYS A 656 -20.72 20.08 -51.98
C LYS A 656 -20.78 19.24 -53.24
N ASN A 657 -20.82 17.91 -53.11
CA ASN A 657 -20.94 17.01 -54.25
C ASN A 657 -22.30 17.15 -54.96
N ALA A 658 -23.38 17.35 -54.21
CA ALA A 658 -24.69 17.63 -54.79
C ALA A 658 -24.70 18.95 -55.59
N ASN A 659 -24.11 20.02 -55.04
CA ASN A 659 -24.00 21.32 -55.71
C ASN A 659 -23.12 21.24 -56.97
N LEU A 660 -21.99 20.51 -56.92
CA LEU A 660 -21.14 20.29 -58.09
C LEU A 660 -21.86 19.52 -59.20
N ARG A 661 -22.71 18.54 -58.86
CA ARG A 661 -23.55 17.83 -59.83
C ARG A 661 -24.58 18.77 -60.48
N ALA A 662 -25.19 19.66 -59.69
CA ALA A 662 -26.14 20.65 -60.21
C ALA A 662 -25.48 21.66 -61.15
N MET A 663 -24.29 22.17 -60.81
CA MET A 663 -23.53 23.10 -61.67
C MET A 663 -23.17 22.46 -63.02
N ARG A 664 -22.64 21.23 -63.02
CA ARG A 664 -22.31 20.51 -64.27
C ARG A 664 -23.51 20.37 -65.20
N ASN A 665 -24.68 20.02 -64.66
CA ASN A 665 -25.90 19.89 -65.46
C ASN A 665 -26.33 21.25 -66.06
N SER A 666 -26.15 22.35 -65.32
CA SER A 666 -26.47 23.69 -65.83
C SER A 666 -25.55 24.14 -66.97
N GLU A 667 -24.25 23.82 -66.90
CA GLU A 667 -23.28 24.13 -67.95
C GLU A 667 -23.56 23.34 -69.24
N GLU A 668 -23.88 22.05 -69.12
CA GLU A 668 -24.23 21.21 -70.27
C GLU A 668 -25.48 21.74 -71.01
N ILE A 669 -26.52 22.14 -70.27
CA ILE A 669 -27.74 22.73 -70.86
C ILE A 669 -27.43 24.08 -71.52
N GLY A 670 -26.61 24.92 -70.87
CA GLY A 670 -26.19 26.21 -71.41
C GLY A 670 -25.45 26.09 -72.74
N LEU A 671 -24.56 25.10 -72.88
CA LEU A 671 -23.80 24.89 -74.11
C LEU A 671 -24.68 24.36 -75.25
N ILE A 672 -25.62 23.45 -74.96
CA ILE A 672 -26.62 22.98 -75.94
C ILE A 672 -27.43 24.15 -76.49
N ASN A 673 -27.88 25.07 -75.64
CA ASN A 673 -28.61 26.27 -76.06
C ASN A 673 -27.78 27.18 -76.97
N ARG A 674 -26.46 27.29 -76.71
CA ARG A 674 -25.55 28.06 -77.57
C ARG A 674 -25.34 27.39 -78.93
N ILE A 675 -25.32 26.06 -79.00
CA ILE A 675 -25.30 25.32 -80.27
C ILE A 675 -26.54 25.64 -81.10
N TYR A 676 -27.72 25.65 -80.49
CA TYR A 676 -28.94 26.06 -81.17
C TYR A 676 -28.84 27.50 -81.71
N ALA A 677 -28.38 28.44 -80.89
CA ALA A 677 -28.24 29.84 -81.30
C ALA A 677 -27.23 30.04 -82.45
N PHE A 678 -26.13 29.27 -82.47
CA PHE A 678 -25.14 29.37 -83.54
C PHE A 678 -25.69 28.85 -84.88
N VAL A 679 -26.38 27.71 -84.86
CA VAL A 679 -27.06 27.18 -86.07
C VAL A 679 -28.11 28.17 -86.57
N ASP A 680 -28.88 28.79 -85.68
CA ASP A 680 -29.86 29.82 -86.06
C ASP A 680 -29.18 31.02 -86.75
N ARG A 681 -28.04 31.50 -86.24
CA ARG A 681 -27.28 32.59 -86.88
C ARG A 681 -26.79 32.21 -88.28
N CYS A 682 -26.30 30.99 -88.49
CA CYS A 682 -25.88 30.53 -89.82
C CYS A 682 -27.03 30.51 -90.85
N ASN A 683 -28.26 30.25 -90.41
CA ASN A 683 -29.43 30.13 -91.28
C ASN A 683 -30.16 31.45 -91.54
N THR A 684 -29.85 32.53 -90.80
CA THR A 684 -30.62 33.78 -90.88
C THR A 684 -30.25 34.56 -92.15
N SER A 685 -31.19 34.68 -93.08
CA SER A 685 -30.99 35.30 -94.41
C SER A 685 -30.92 36.85 -94.40
N ALA A 686 -30.96 37.49 -93.23
CA ALA A 686 -31.14 38.94 -93.10
C ALA A 686 -29.83 39.77 -92.96
N GLU A 687 -28.67 39.13 -92.73
CA GLU A 687 -27.41 39.88 -92.57
C GLU A 687 -26.90 40.35 -93.94
N VAL A 688 -26.79 41.65 -94.23
CA VAL A 688 -26.23 42.15 -95.50
C VAL A 688 -24.70 42.06 -95.43
N LEU A 689 -24.05 41.52 -96.47
CA LEU A 689 -22.59 41.43 -96.50
C LEU A 689 -21.99 42.79 -96.90
N GLU A 690 -21.37 43.47 -95.93
CA GLU A 690 -20.69 44.76 -96.11
C GLU A 690 -19.16 44.57 -96.25
N PRO A 691 -18.48 45.41 -97.05
CA PRO A 691 -17.01 45.42 -97.08
C PRO A 691 -16.46 45.85 -95.72
N VAL A 692 -15.61 44.99 -95.15
CA VAL A 692 -14.81 45.36 -93.98
C VAL A 692 -13.75 46.36 -94.47
N VAL A 693 -13.66 47.53 -93.84
CA VAL A 693 -12.58 48.49 -94.11
C VAL A 693 -11.28 47.86 -93.60
N GLU A 694 -10.42 47.42 -94.51
CA GLU A 694 -9.07 46.94 -94.17
C GLU A 694 -8.16 48.16 -93.94
N GLU A 695 -7.90 48.49 -92.67
CA GLU A 695 -6.80 49.39 -92.31
C GLU A 695 -5.47 48.73 -92.71
N TYR A 696 -4.68 49.42 -93.54
CA TYR A 696 -3.36 48.96 -93.99
C TYR A 696 -2.39 48.83 -92.80
N THR A 697 -2.36 47.66 -92.18
CA THR A 697 -1.19 47.14 -91.47
C THR A 697 -0.77 45.82 -92.10
N SER A 698 0.45 45.80 -92.59
CA SER A 698 1.07 44.66 -93.27
C SER A 698 1.47 43.58 -92.26
N ALA A 699 0.60 42.64 -91.94
CA ALA A 699 0.92 41.28 -91.47
C ALA A 699 -0.36 40.44 -91.27
N GLN A 700 -0.42 39.29 -91.95
CA GLN A 700 -1.35 38.12 -91.86
C GLN A 700 -2.81 38.30 -91.34
N PRO A 701 -3.80 37.67 -92.00
CA PRO A 701 -5.19 37.71 -91.54
C PRO A 701 -5.34 37.18 -90.11
N ASP A 702 -6.07 37.91 -89.26
CA ASP A 702 -6.31 37.58 -87.85
C ASP A 702 -7.06 36.23 -87.72
N PRO A 703 -6.39 35.16 -87.23
CA PRO A 703 -6.97 33.82 -87.13
C PRO A 703 -8.05 33.70 -86.03
N GLN A 704 -8.32 34.76 -85.26
CA GLN A 704 -9.38 34.76 -84.26
C GLN A 704 -10.79 34.89 -84.85
N VAL A 705 -10.93 35.33 -86.11
CA VAL A 705 -12.24 35.51 -86.76
C VAL A 705 -12.63 34.30 -87.62
N GLU A 706 -11.67 33.47 -88.03
CA GLU A 706 -11.92 32.32 -88.90
C GLU A 706 -12.29 31.05 -88.11
N LEU A 707 -13.31 30.35 -88.62
CA LEU A 707 -13.78 29.07 -88.08
C LEU A 707 -12.81 27.95 -88.47
N ASP A 708 -12.45 27.13 -87.48
CA ASP A 708 -11.55 25.99 -87.67
C ASP A 708 -12.10 24.98 -88.70
N GLU A 709 -11.23 24.43 -89.55
CA GLU A 709 -11.60 23.42 -90.55
C GLU A 709 -12.26 22.21 -89.92
N ASP A 710 -11.80 21.79 -88.75
CA ASP A 710 -12.38 20.66 -88.03
C ASP A 710 -13.79 20.98 -87.53
N PHE A 711 -14.02 22.21 -87.04
CA PHE A 711 -15.36 22.67 -86.70
C PHE A 711 -16.28 22.71 -87.92
N LEU A 712 -15.79 23.14 -89.08
CA LEU A 712 -16.57 23.16 -90.33
C LEU A 712 -17.02 21.75 -90.76
N LYS A 713 -16.13 20.75 -90.68
CA LYS A 713 -16.47 19.35 -90.95
C LYS A 713 -17.51 18.82 -89.97
N ILE A 714 -17.35 19.13 -88.68
CA ILE A 714 -18.28 18.73 -87.62
C ILE A 714 -19.64 19.40 -87.82
N TYR A 715 -19.67 20.71 -88.07
CA TYR A 715 -20.90 21.48 -88.28
C TYR A 715 -21.75 20.86 -89.38
N LYS A 716 -21.15 20.50 -90.53
CA LYS A 716 -21.87 19.84 -91.63
C LYS A 716 -22.52 18.52 -91.22
N LYS A 717 -21.88 17.74 -90.33
CA LYS A 717 -22.44 16.48 -89.82
C LYS A 717 -23.55 16.71 -88.79
N ILE A 718 -23.37 17.66 -87.88
CA ILE A 718 -24.29 17.86 -86.76
C ILE A 718 -25.46 18.79 -87.08
N ALA A 719 -25.34 19.70 -88.06
CA ALA A 719 -26.37 20.72 -88.34
C ALA A 719 -27.76 20.11 -88.58
N HIS A 720 -27.85 19.08 -89.42
CA HIS A 720 -29.12 18.39 -89.68
C HIS A 720 -29.66 17.67 -88.43
N VAL A 721 -28.79 17.10 -87.60
CA VAL A 721 -29.19 16.42 -86.35
C VAL A 721 -29.69 17.44 -85.32
N VAL A 722 -29.02 18.59 -85.22
CA VAL A 722 -29.41 19.70 -84.34
C VAL A 722 -30.81 20.20 -84.73
N GLU A 723 -31.08 20.41 -86.03
CA GLU A 723 -32.38 20.85 -86.51
C GLU A 723 -33.50 19.82 -86.28
N PHE A 724 -33.24 18.54 -86.61
CA PHE A 724 -34.23 17.47 -86.45
C PHE A 724 -34.64 17.27 -84.99
N GLU A 725 -33.67 17.21 -84.07
CA GLU A 725 -33.90 16.93 -82.66
C GLU A 725 -34.35 18.17 -81.87
N ARG A 726 -34.15 19.40 -82.40
CA ARG A 726 -34.74 20.62 -81.83
C ARG A 726 -36.25 20.47 -81.61
N LYS A 727 -36.94 19.87 -82.59
CA LYS A 727 -38.40 19.65 -82.52
C LYS A 727 -38.80 18.64 -81.44
N LYS A 728 -37.90 17.78 -80.96
CA LYS A 728 -38.16 16.71 -79.99
C LYS A 728 -37.67 16.98 -78.56
N LYS A 729 -36.93 18.08 -78.31
CA LYS A 729 -36.36 18.47 -77.00
C LYS A 729 -35.58 17.36 -76.26
N LYS A 730 -34.98 16.40 -76.97
CA LYS A 730 -34.23 15.26 -76.39
C LYS A 730 -32.72 15.34 -76.65
N MET A 731 -32.18 16.54 -76.78
CA MET A 731 -30.78 16.74 -77.11
C MET A 731 -29.87 16.58 -75.88
N THR A 732 -28.82 15.78 -75.99
CA THR A 732 -27.74 15.65 -75.00
C THR A 732 -26.39 15.73 -75.70
N MET A 733 -25.37 16.29 -75.04
CA MET A 733 -24.04 16.46 -75.65
C MET A 733 -23.39 15.14 -76.07
N ARG A 734 -23.64 14.05 -75.33
CA ARG A 734 -23.20 12.69 -75.71
C ARG A 734 -23.75 12.25 -77.08
N ARG A 735 -24.98 12.65 -77.44
CA ARG A 735 -25.57 12.32 -78.74
C ARG A 735 -24.99 13.16 -79.87
N LEU A 736 -24.74 14.44 -79.64
CA LEU A 736 -24.07 15.30 -80.61
C LEU A 736 -22.65 14.84 -80.91
N SER A 737 -21.91 14.45 -79.87
CA SER A 737 -20.59 13.85 -80.01
C SER A 737 -20.63 12.57 -80.83
N ASN A 738 -21.58 11.67 -80.55
CA ASN A 738 -21.76 10.45 -81.32
C ASN A 738 -22.12 10.74 -82.79
N ALA A 739 -22.98 11.74 -83.05
CA ALA A 739 -23.34 12.15 -84.41
C ALA A 739 -22.17 12.77 -85.18
N ALA A 740 -21.29 13.51 -84.48
CA ALA A 740 -20.04 14.01 -85.03
C ALA A 740 -19.02 12.87 -85.30
N GLY A 741 -19.21 11.71 -84.67
CA GLY A 741 -18.35 10.54 -84.79
C GLY A 741 -17.06 10.63 -83.97
N MET A 742 -17.11 11.29 -82.81
CA MET A 742 -15.93 11.55 -81.96
C MET A 742 -16.24 11.39 -80.48
N ASP A 743 -15.20 11.32 -79.64
CA ASP A 743 -15.35 11.26 -78.19
C ASP A 743 -15.88 12.58 -77.63
N ALA A 744 -16.62 12.46 -76.52
CA ALA A 744 -17.31 13.60 -75.91
C ALA A 744 -16.36 14.75 -75.55
N LYS A 745 -15.16 14.44 -75.04
CA LYS A 745 -14.23 15.47 -74.56
C LYS A 745 -13.68 16.29 -75.72
N THR A 746 -13.27 15.63 -76.81
CA THR A 746 -12.81 16.31 -78.03
C THR A 746 -13.95 17.11 -78.66
N PHE A 747 -15.16 16.55 -78.73
CA PHE A 747 -16.33 17.29 -79.22
C PHE A 747 -16.58 18.57 -78.42
N TYR A 748 -16.59 18.48 -77.08
CA TYR A 748 -16.79 19.62 -76.20
C TYR A 748 -15.76 20.72 -76.47
N GLN A 749 -14.47 20.36 -76.55
CA GLN A 749 -13.39 21.32 -76.81
C GLN A 749 -13.58 22.03 -78.15
N VAL A 750 -13.79 21.29 -79.25
CA VAL A 750 -13.92 21.88 -80.59
C VAL A 750 -15.13 22.81 -80.69
N ILE A 751 -16.26 22.43 -80.09
CA ILE A 751 -17.46 23.28 -80.02
C ILE A 751 -17.18 24.54 -79.20
N THR A 752 -16.63 24.41 -77.99
CA THR A 752 -16.41 25.59 -77.12
C THR A 752 -15.45 26.61 -77.72
N THR A 753 -14.43 26.16 -78.47
CA THR A 753 -13.45 27.06 -79.08
C THR A 753 -14.02 27.85 -80.26
N ASN A 754 -14.96 27.26 -81.01
CA ASN A 754 -15.41 27.86 -82.28
C ASN A 754 -16.82 28.44 -82.24
N ILE A 755 -17.68 28.06 -81.29
CA ILE A 755 -19.08 28.49 -81.26
C ILE A 755 -19.29 29.99 -80.98
N PHE A 756 -18.24 30.66 -80.50
CA PHE A 756 -18.24 32.11 -80.26
C PHE A 756 -17.69 32.91 -81.45
N LYS A 757 -17.08 32.26 -82.44
CA LYS A 757 -16.54 32.92 -83.63
C LYS A 757 -17.66 33.30 -84.59
N SER A 758 -17.38 34.25 -85.49
CA SER A 758 -18.39 34.76 -86.42
C SER A 758 -18.76 33.72 -87.50
N PRO A 759 -20.05 33.49 -87.79
CA PRO A 759 -20.48 32.62 -88.89
C PRO A 759 -20.33 33.29 -90.27
N ARG A 760 -19.86 34.54 -90.36
CA ARG A 760 -19.72 35.29 -91.62
C ARG A 760 -18.95 34.55 -92.73
N PRO A 761 -17.85 33.81 -92.47
CA PRO A 761 -17.17 33.04 -93.53
C PRO A 761 -18.06 31.95 -94.13
N LEU A 762 -18.84 31.25 -93.30
CA LEU A 762 -19.81 30.23 -93.73
C LEU A 762 -20.93 30.86 -94.56
N ILE A 763 -21.48 31.99 -94.10
CA ILE A 763 -22.54 32.74 -94.80
C ILE A 763 -22.01 33.27 -96.14
N LYS A 764 -20.80 33.84 -96.16
CA LYS A 764 -20.12 34.33 -97.37
C LYS A 764 -19.91 33.22 -98.39
N GLN A 765 -19.41 32.06 -97.97
CA GLN A 765 -19.20 30.92 -98.85
C GLN A 765 -20.51 30.42 -99.46
N ALA A 766 -21.57 30.30 -98.64
CA ALA A 766 -22.89 29.89 -99.12
C ALA A 766 -23.47 30.88 -100.15
N ARG A 767 -23.31 32.19 -99.93
CA ARG A 767 -23.82 33.24 -100.81
C ARG A 767 -23.03 33.39 -102.11
N LEU A 768 -21.71 33.22 -102.09
CA LEU A 768 -20.90 33.20 -103.31
C LEU A 768 -21.27 32.01 -104.21
N GLN A 769 -21.51 30.83 -103.62
CA GLN A 769 -22.02 29.68 -104.39
C GLN A 769 -23.41 29.94 -104.98
N GLN A 770 -24.27 30.66 -104.26
CA GLN A 770 -25.57 31.08 -104.79
C GLN A 770 -25.41 32.07 -105.96
N ALA A 771 -24.53 33.07 -105.82
CA ALA A 771 -24.22 34.02 -106.89
C ALA A 771 -23.65 33.31 -108.12
N GLU A 772 -22.77 32.31 -107.94
CA GLU A 772 -22.23 31.49 -109.04
C GLU A 772 -23.36 30.78 -109.80
N ARG A 773 -24.29 30.12 -109.09
CA ARG A 773 -25.44 29.45 -109.71
C ARG A 773 -26.31 30.43 -110.48
N MET A 774 -26.54 31.63 -109.94
CA MET A 774 -27.35 32.64 -110.59
C MET A 774 -26.66 33.22 -111.84
N LEU A 775 -25.35 33.45 -111.79
CA LEU A 775 -24.57 33.93 -112.94
C LEU A 775 -24.56 32.94 -114.10
N ARG A 776 -24.61 31.63 -113.82
CA ARG A 776 -24.68 30.59 -114.86
C ARG A 776 -26.07 30.46 -115.48
N ASN A 777 -27.10 30.54 -114.64
CA ASN A 777 -28.46 30.13 -115.00
C ASN A 777 -29.37 31.30 -115.41
N THR A 778 -29.00 32.55 -115.12
CA THR A 778 -29.84 33.72 -115.38
C THR A 778 -29.09 34.80 -116.16
N LYS A 779 -29.81 35.63 -116.93
CA LYS A 779 -29.26 36.82 -117.62
C LYS A 779 -29.53 38.13 -116.86
N GLU A 780 -29.83 38.05 -115.56
CA GLU A 780 -30.18 39.23 -114.76
C GLU A 780 -28.99 40.21 -114.63
N PRO A 781 -29.24 41.54 -114.52
CA PRO A 781 -28.20 42.51 -114.24
C PRO A 781 -27.43 42.14 -112.97
N LEU A 782 -26.15 42.48 -112.92
CA LEU A 782 -25.29 42.20 -111.76
C LEU A 782 -25.83 42.84 -110.47
N GLU A 783 -26.53 43.97 -110.60
CA GLU A 783 -27.24 44.66 -109.52
C GLU A 783 -28.30 43.78 -108.85
N VAL A 784 -29.08 43.05 -109.65
CA VAL A 784 -30.13 42.15 -109.14
C VAL A 784 -29.52 40.89 -108.51
N ILE A 785 -28.41 40.39 -109.05
CA ILE A 785 -27.73 39.22 -108.47
C ILE A 785 -27.07 39.57 -107.14
N ALA A 786 -26.43 40.73 -107.04
CA ALA A 786 -25.85 41.23 -105.80
C ALA A 786 -26.92 41.35 -104.72
N ASP A 787 -28.06 41.97 -105.03
CA ASP A 787 -29.17 42.15 -104.11
C ASP A 787 -29.79 40.81 -103.65
N LYS A 788 -30.13 39.89 -104.58
CA LYS A 788 -30.69 38.57 -104.24
C LYS A 788 -29.74 37.67 -103.46
N CYS A 789 -28.44 37.83 -103.65
CA CYS A 789 -27.43 37.09 -102.88
C CYS A 789 -27.02 37.82 -101.60
N GLY A 790 -27.61 38.99 -101.32
CA GLY A 790 -27.42 39.76 -100.08
C GLY A 790 -26.06 40.46 -99.96
N PHE A 791 -25.48 40.91 -101.08
CA PHE A 791 -24.28 41.76 -101.11
C PHE A 791 -24.70 43.24 -101.12
N ILE A 792 -24.07 44.07 -100.28
CA ILE A 792 -24.47 45.49 -100.15
C ILE A 792 -24.25 46.30 -101.43
N SER A 793 -23.28 45.91 -102.26
CA SER A 793 -22.99 46.57 -103.52
C SER A 793 -22.49 45.58 -104.56
N VAL A 794 -22.71 45.95 -105.82
CA VAL A 794 -22.24 45.20 -106.98
C VAL A 794 -20.72 45.14 -107.01
N ASN A 795 -20.04 46.25 -106.72
CA ASN A 795 -18.59 46.29 -106.68
C ASN A 795 -18.04 45.35 -105.60
N PHE A 796 -18.75 45.21 -104.48
CA PHE A 796 -18.37 44.25 -103.45
C PHE A 796 -18.59 42.80 -103.89
N LEU A 797 -19.71 42.48 -104.55
CA LEU A 797 -19.87 41.17 -105.17
C LEU A 797 -18.74 40.89 -106.18
N ILE A 798 -18.40 41.85 -107.04
CA ILE A 798 -17.34 41.71 -108.05
C ILE A 798 -15.99 41.45 -107.39
N SER A 799 -15.61 42.21 -106.36
CA SER A 799 -14.32 42.03 -105.69
C SER A 799 -14.21 40.68 -105.00
N GLN A 800 -15.26 40.26 -104.31
CA GLN A 800 -15.28 38.98 -103.60
C GLN A 800 -15.33 37.80 -104.57
N PHE A 801 -16.10 37.92 -105.65
CA PHE A 801 -16.15 36.90 -106.69
C PHE A 801 -14.80 36.81 -107.44
N PHE A 802 -14.15 37.94 -107.70
CA PHE A 802 -12.81 37.99 -108.30
C PHE A 802 -11.75 37.39 -107.38
N GLN A 803 -11.81 37.61 -106.07
CA GLN A 803 -10.87 36.97 -105.14
C GLN A 803 -10.95 35.44 -105.20
N VAL A 804 -12.16 34.87 -105.31
CA VAL A 804 -12.36 33.42 -105.30
C VAL A 804 -12.12 32.79 -106.68
N HIS A 805 -12.56 33.44 -107.76
CA HIS A 805 -12.54 32.86 -109.10
C HIS A 805 -11.47 33.47 -110.04
N HIS A 806 -10.76 34.51 -109.59
CA HIS A 806 -9.75 35.26 -110.35
C HIS A 806 -10.21 35.84 -111.69
N VAL A 807 -11.53 35.96 -111.87
CA VAL A 807 -12.17 36.58 -113.03
C VAL A 807 -13.38 37.39 -112.57
N THR A 808 -13.66 38.49 -113.26
CA THR A 808 -14.81 39.32 -112.90
C THR A 808 -16.11 38.57 -113.25
N PRO A 809 -17.22 38.77 -112.51
CA PRO A 809 -18.49 38.10 -112.81
C PRO A 809 -18.95 38.30 -114.25
N ASP A 810 -18.66 39.45 -114.86
CA ASP A 810 -19.04 39.76 -116.24
C ASP A 810 -18.13 39.04 -117.25
N GLN A 811 -16.83 38.90 -116.97
CA GLN A 811 -15.94 38.02 -117.74
C GLN A 811 -16.33 36.55 -117.57
N TYR A 812 -16.71 36.14 -116.36
CA TYR A 812 -17.21 34.80 -116.06
C TYR A 812 -18.49 34.50 -116.86
N ARG A 813 -19.35 35.51 -117.03
CA ARG A 813 -20.57 35.45 -117.83
C ARG A 813 -20.30 35.48 -119.35
N ARG A 814 -19.29 36.24 -119.81
CA ARG A 814 -18.90 36.34 -121.23
C ARG A 814 -18.03 35.18 -121.71
N LYS A 815 -17.35 34.48 -120.80
CA LYS A 815 -16.86 33.10 -121.03
C LYS A 815 -18.06 32.16 -121.04
N ARG A 816 -18.93 32.36 -122.01
CA ARG A 816 -19.80 31.32 -122.53
C ARG A 816 -19.17 30.79 -123.79
#